data_AF-A0A8T1C3S3-F1
#
_entry.id   AF-A0A8T1C3S3-F1
#
_cell.length_a   1.000
_cell.length_b   1.000
_cell.length_c   1.000
_cell.angle_alpha   90.00
_cell.angle_beta   90.00
_cell.angle_gamma   90.00
#
_symmetry.space_group_name_H-M   'P 1'
#
loop_
_entity.id
_entity.type
_entity.pdbx_description
1 polymer ?
#
loop_
_entity_poly.entity_id
_entity_poly.type
_entity_poly.pdbx_seq_one_letter_code
_entity_poly.pdbx_strand_id
1 'polypeptide(L)'
;MTGGDASSPSQEEHSADVVEASVKPGAVALLVSQTDDVASLDDHKSLQDAFSSKPEKPKSPRPSVRNSLSPKNSWTGSLQDFAPHVVNIVATEVATFYDVFGVLGVPMIIMFVVSAAWTFMMAAIQIHADSMANAIMNTTEFDNGEFWLLPKPENSIIVSSVVLLTIFGIGYTALAVTMMFFYRAGAPKEDLNFDNISEEVVEKQIEPKGNFVQRLIVWIRELPADIREHYFTAALDLPKLVFQTLTLATYLRKGFPTAIIYYYSVLLLCNWLVACYRSQRYVADPDLIIARLYYTYDLFFAVFAPLVVLIYYVDTFDFDRAAFQTKMETLGVGSFDTVARIFGDPSQISSFCSAFHYLQFSAGSTLFYKSALNILSLYKWRKIIMTLIHNHHERQTERKRKASVKPVPRESQTGIIKAYLTKRLSGTISRPKFVQHFIPKLFLSLSFLVAGICMFVYSVGAVQSTKALCNKYDKCVLASYQWNYGEKHCTCLVFADRHIAPAMYAEWTNPVDTTTDLAELAIAGELRIVQIINRAVPELPEELKNCDHLEQLILAYTKTEQLPEWVSEFSHLEFLHIEGDYTSRRLQTMSEGIFDTMSKLAFLHLGVHPDLEQLPSLSSLKNLRYLALAVMDSLKELPSFEGLSDATDLHIEHLPRVATLPSVQPLKRPMFANYRGEIPSNMHG
;
A
#
# COMPACT_ATOMS: atom_id res chain seq x y z
N MET A 1 22.41 61.00 -27.77
CA MET A 1 23.24 62.07 -28.37
C MET A 1 23.97 62.75 -27.22
N THR A 2 25.31 62.77 -27.13
CA THR A 2 26.39 62.30 -28.02
C THR A 2 27.69 62.11 -27.20
N GLY A 3 28.47 61.05 -27.46
CA GLY A 3 29.86 60.89 -26.98
C GLY A 3 30.02 60.62 -25.45
N GLY A 4 30.83 59.68 -24.97
CA GLY A 4 31.62 58.65 -25.66
C GLY A 4 33.09 59.02 -25.86
N ASP A 5 33.94 58.44 -25.02
CA ASP A 5 35.38 58.25 -25.27
C ASP A 5 35.85 56.99 -24.50
N ALA A 6 36.90 56.33 -24.96
CA ALA A 6 37.32 55.02 -24.45
C ALA A 6 38.84 54.89 -24.28
N SER A 7 39.29 54.18 -23.24
CA SER A 7 40.68 53.73 -23.15
C SER A 7 40.85 52.45 -22.32
N SER A 8 41.71 51.58 -22.86
CA SER A 8 42.20 50.27 -22.38
C SER A 8 43.32 49.87 -23.35
N PRO A 9 44.17 48.86 -23.09
CA PRO A 9 44.23 47.97 -21.93
C PRO A 9 45.63 47.96 -21.26
N SER A 10 45.82 47.08 -20.27
CA SER A 10 47.11 46.47 -19.96
C SER A 10 46.86 45.07 -19.39
N GLN A 11 47.59 44.06 -19.88
CA GLN A 11 47.65 42.72 -19.31
C GLN A 11 49.03 42.52 -18.68
N GLU A 12 49.13 41.70 -17.65
CA GLU A 12 50.36 40.98 -17.36
C GLU A 12 50.00 39.58 -16.83
N GLU A 13 50.60 38.56 -17.45
CA GLU A 13 50.42 37.15 -17.08
C GLU A 13 51.54 36.73 -16.11
N HIS A 14 51.29 35.73 -15.27
CA HIS A 14 52.31 34.73 -14.95
C HIS A 14 51.67 33.39 -14.59
N SER A 15 52.28 32.31 -15.08
CA SER A 15 51.77 30.93 -15.00
C SER A 15 52.76 30.03 -14.27
N ALA A 16 52.26 29.02 -13.56
CA ALA A 16 53.07 27.90 -13.05
C ALA A 16 52.20 26.64 -12.93
N ASP A 17 52.78 25.47 -13.21
CA ASP A 17 52.05 24.25 -13.55
C ASP A 17 51.91 23.19 -12.43
N VAL A 18 50.80 22.44 -12.54
CA VAL A 18 50.64 20.98 -12.42
C VAL A 18 51.59 20.18 -11.50
N VAL A 19 51.01 19.46 -10.53
CA VAL A 19 51.19 17.99 -10.37
C VAL A 19 49.87 17.34 -9.93
N GLU A 20 49.50 16.23 -10.58
CA GLU A 20 48.38 15.34 -10.22
C GLU A 20 48.94 14.03 -9.62
N ALA A 21 48.33 13.50 -8.56
CA ALA A 21 48.66 12.17 -8.02
C ALA A 21 47.49 11.52 -7.26
N SER A 22 47.25 10.23 -7.49
CA SER A 22 46.18 9.44 -6.86
C SER A 22 46.70 8.06 -6.44
N VAL A 23 46.54 7.68 -5.16
CA VAL A 23 46.83 6.33 -4.62
C VAL A 23 45.80 5.96 -3.55
N LYS A 24 45.44 4.66 -3.47
CA LYS A 24 44.47 4.08 -2.51
C LYS A 24 45.17 3.39 -1.32
N PRO A 25 44.45 3.00 -0.24
CA PRO A 25 45.06 2.81 1.08
C PRO A 25 45.79 1.48 1.29
N GLY A 26 46.73 1.51 2.24
CA GLY A 26 47.31 0.35 2.93
C GLY A 26 47.16 0.51 4.45
N ALA A 27 47.30 -0.58 5.22
CA ALA A 27 46.97 -0.62 6.64
C ALA A 27 48.12 -1.22 7.50
N VAL A 28 47.85 -1.31 8.82
CA VAL A 28 48.51 -2.16 9.85
C VAL A 28 49.61 -1.50 10.72
N ALA A 29 49.43 -1.70 12.04
CA ALA A 29 50.42 -1.86 13.14
C ALA A 29 50.94 -0.66 13.98
N LEU A 30 50.76 -0.82 15.32
CA LEU A 30 51.74 -0.67 16.42
C LEU A 30 52.27 0.76 16.74
N LEU A 31 52.55 1.20 17.99
CA LEU A 31 52.43 0.71 19.39
C LEU A 31 52.08 1.94 20.28
N VAL A 32 51.63 1.86 21.54
CA VAL A 32 52.40 1.67 22.82
C VAL A 32 51.31 1.77 23.94
N SER A 33 51.10 0.81 24.86
CA SER A 33 51.73 0.62 26.21
C SER A 33 51.45 1.76 27.22
N GLN A 34 51.30 1.61 28.55
CA GLN A 34 51.30 0.51 29.56
C GLN A 34 50.67 1.10 30.88
N THR A 35 50.29 0.39 31.95
CA THR A 35 50.26 -1.05 32.34
C THR A 35 48.80 -1.41 32.75
N ASP A 36 48.32 -2.09 33.81
CA ASP A 36 48.80 -2.84 35.00
C ASP A 36 47.76 -3.97 35.25
N ASP A 37 48.09 -5.25 35.14
CA ASP A 37 48.62 -6.21 36.14
C ASP A 37 47.59 -6.71 37.20
N VAL A 38 47.19 -8.00 37.28
CA VAL A 38 47.89 -9.33 37.43
C VAL A 38 48.10 -9.70 38.92
N ALA A 39 48.01 -10.96 39.40
CA ALA A 39 47.76 -12.30 38.81
C ALA A 39 46.46 -12.94 39.40
N SER A 40 46.22 -14.23 39.71
CA SER A 40 46.90 -15.56 39.66
C SER A 40 45.87 -16.66 40.06
N LEU A 41 45.97 -17.98 39.80
CA LEU A 41 46.72 -18.83 38.85
C LEU A 41 46.07 -20.25 38.87
N ASP A 42 45.88 -20.89 37.71
CA ASP A 42 46.35 -22.24 37.29
C ASP A 42 46.06 -23.52 38.15
N ASP A 43 46.13 -24.76 37.65
CA ASP A 43 47.23 -25.36 36.84
C ASP A 43 46.85 -26.52 35.89
N HIS A 44 47.86 -27.17 35.29
CA HIS A 44 47.87 -27.52 33.87
C HIS A 44 48.75 -28.76 33.57
N LYS A 45 48.42 -29.55 32.51
CA LYS A 45 49.34 -30.50 31.80
C LYS A 45 49.87 -31.74 32.62
N SER A 46 50.50 -32.78 32.06
CA SER A 46 50.59 -33.35 30.68
C SER A 46 51.24 -34.75 30.64
N LEU A 47 50.87 -35.58 29.64
CA LEU A 47 51.69 -36.68 29.03
C LEU A 47 52.09 -37.88 29.96
N GLN A 48 52.51 -39.07 29.49
CA GLN A 48 53.06 -39.52 28.19
C GLN A 48 52.84 -41.05 27.93
N ASP A 49 53.18 -41.50 26.71
CA ASP A 49 53.64 -42.86 26.29
C ASP A 49 52.74 -44.15 26.25
N ALA A 50 52.31 -44.46 25.02
CA ALA A 50 52.80 -45.59 24.20
C ALA A 50 52.13 -47.01 24.17
N PHE A 51 52.37 -47.66 23.01
CA PHE A 51 52.11 -49.05 22.59
C PHE A 51 50.69 -49.51 22.19
N SER A 52 50.66 -50.62 21.43
CA SER A 52 49.58 -51.04 20.52
C SER A 52 49.48 -52.57 20.42
N SER A 53 48.27 -53.12 20.30
CA SER A 53 47.97 -54.31 19.45
C SER A 53 46.49 -54.72 19.50
N LYS A 54 46.03 -55.38 18.43
CA LYS A 54 44.90 -56.34 18.43
C LYS A 54 45.51 -57.75 18.49
N PRO A 55 44.82 -58.76 19.05
CA PRO A 55 44.10 -59.68 18.13
C PRO A 55 42.83 -60.37 18.67
N GLU A 56 42.13 -61.01 17.72
CA GLU A 56 41.36 -62.27 17.83
C GLU A 56 40.04 -62.44 18.62
N LYS A 57 39.30 -63.46 18.16
CA LYS A 57 38.13 -64.10 18.78
C LYS A 57 38.55 -65.51 19.23
N PRO A 58 37.79 -66.16 20.14
CA PRO A 58 37.22 -67.43 19.68
C PRO A 58 35.77 -67.72 20.10
N LYS A 59 35.03 -68.29 19.14
CA LYS A 59 34.08 -69.43 19.21
C LYS A 59 33.15 -69.60 20.43
N SER A 60 31.86 -69.72 20.13
CA SER A 60 30.86 -70.44 20.95
C SER A 60 31.03 -71.97 20.85
N PRO A 61 30.22 -72.77 21.58
CA PRO A 61 29.14 -73.47 20.85
C PRO A 61 27.80 -73.61 21.60
N ARG A 62 26.79 -74.13 20.88
CA ARG A 62 25.51 -74.66 21.42
C ARG A 62 25.70 -76.12 21.92
N PRO A 63 24.67 -76.74 22.54
CA PRO A 63 23.74 -77.56 21.73
C PRO A 63 22.26 -77.22 21.99
N SER A 64 21.25 -77.48 21.15
CA SER A 64 21.08 -78.20 19.87
C SER A 64 20.95 -79.74 19.88
N VAL A 65 19.72 -80.21 20.12
CA VAL A 65 19.13 -81.45 19.55
C VAL A 65 17.75 -81.03 19.02
N ARG A 66 17.36 -81.05 17.74
CA ARG A 66 17.72 -81.81 16.50
C ARG A 66 16.97 -83.13 16.33
N ASN A 67 16.06 -83.14 15.35
CA ASN A 67 15.88 -84.16 14.28
C ASN A 67 14.62 -83.80 13.46
N SER A 68 14.43 -84.15 12.20
CA SER A 68 15.29 -84.56 11.06
C SER A 68 14.34 -84.79 9.86
N LEU A 69 14.54 -84.37 8.61
CA LEU A 69 15.55 -84.83 7.63
C LEU A 69 15.42 -84.01 6.31
N SER A 70 16.27 -84.26 5.32
CA SER A 70 16.31 -83.59 4.00
C SER A 70 15.82 -84.53 2.85
N PRO A 71 15.55 -84.04 1.62
CA PRO A 71 14.63 -84.69 0.68
C PRO A 71 15.28 -85.68 -0.30
N LYS A 72 14.44 -86.49 -0.99
CA LYS A 72 14.76 -87.11 -2.30
C LYS A 72 13.53 -87.59 -3.09
N ASN A 73 13.53 -87.25 -4.38
CA ASN A 73 12.98 -87.89 -5.58
C ASN A 73 11.53 -88.42 -5.67
N SER A 74 10.88 -88.03 -6.78
CA SER A 74 9.86 -88.73 -7.59
C SER A 74 8.54 -89.16 -6.94
N TRP A 75 7.42 -88.77 -7.54
CA TRP A 75 6.60 -89.64 -8.40
C TRP A 75 5.64 -88.78 -9.25
N THR A 76 5.11 -89.33 -10.35
CA THR A 76 4.18 -88.63 -11.25
C THR A 76 2.72 -88.84 -10.83
N GLY A 77 1.95 -87.76 -10.73
CA GLY A 77 0.50 -87.77 -10.48
C GLY A 77 -0.15 -86.53 -11.07
N SER A 78 -1.41 -86.64 -11.50
CA SER A 78 -2.17 -85.59 -12.19
C SER A 78 -3.40 -85.16 -11.36
N LEU A 79 -4.15 -84.20 -11.91
CA LEU A 79 -5.50 -83.76 -11.54
C LEU A 79 -5.65 -82.76 -10.38
N GLN A 80 -5.96 -81.52 -10.82
CA GLN A 80 -7.15 -80.74 -10.46
C GLN A 80 -7.19 -79.90 -9.16
N ASP A 81 -7.70 -78.67 -9.35
CA ASP A 81 -8.40 -77.77 -8.42
C ASP A 81 -7.94 -77.66 -6.96
N PHE A 82 -7.20 -76.59 -6.67
CA PHE A 82 -7.56 -75.65 -5.59
C PHE A 82 -7.08 -74.23 -5.94
N ALA A 83 -8.01 -73.28 -6.06
CA ALA A 83 -7.69 -71.89 -6.39
C ALA A 83 -7.38 -71.07 -5.11
N PRO A 84 -6.26 -70.33 -5.04
CA PRO A 84 -6.04 -69.39 -3.97
C PRO A 84 -6.91 -68.13 -4.20
N HIS A 85 -7.70 -67.76 -3.19
CA HIS A 85 -8.39 -66.47 -3.17
C HIS A 85 -7.34 -65.35 -3.15
N VAL A 86 -7.09 -64.71 -4.29
CA VAL A 86 -6.34 -63.45 -4.33
C VAL A 86 -7.20 -62.38 -3.66
N VAL A 87 -6.92 -62.14 -2.39
CA VAL A 87 -7.47 -60.99 -1.67
C VAL A 87 -6.90 -59.76 -2.34
N ASN A 88 -7.72 -59.10 -3.17
CA ASN A 88 -7.43 -57.77 -3.68
C ASN A 88 -7.44 -56.79 -2.51
N ILE A 89 -6.32 -56.71 -1.78
CA ILE A 89 -5.98 -55.55 -0.97
C ILE A 89 -5.74 -54.42 -1.96
N VAL A 90 -6.83 -53.75 -2.34
CA VAL A 90 -6.78 -52.45 -3.00
C VAL A 90 -6.17 -51.52 -1.98
N ALA A 91 -4.84 -51.35 -2.06
CA ALA A 91 -4.16 -50.29 -1.38
C ALA A 91 -4.80 -48.97 -1.84
N THR A 92 -5.63 -48.38 -0.98
CA THR A 92 -6.15 -47.04 -1.20
C THR A 92 -4.99 -46.08 -1.04
N GLU A 93 -4.29 -45.80 -2.15
CA GLU A 93 -3.29 -44.75 -2.22
C GLU A 93 -3.91 -43.46 -1.65
N VAL A 94 -3.47 -43.08 -0.45
CA VAL A 94 -3.99 -41.91 0.25
C VAL A 94 -3.46 -40.70 -0.52
N ALA A 95 -4.35 -40.04 -1.26
CA ALA A 95 -4.00 -38.94 -2.14
C ALA A 95 -3.09 -37.93 -1.42
N THR A 96 -1.87 -37.76 -1.93
CA THR A 96 -0.95 -36.77 -1.37
C THR A 96 -1.41 -35.38 -1.79
N PHE A 97 -0.99 -34.37 -1.02
CA PHE A 97 -1.29 -32.97 -1.34
C PHE A 97 -0.85 -32.59 -2.77
N TYR A 98 0.31 -33.12 -3.20
CA TYR A 98 0.87 -32.89 -4.53
C TYR A 98 0.08 -33.59 -5.65
N ASP A 99 -0.65 -34.67 -5.39
CA ASP A 99 -1.49 -35.33 -6.41
C ASP A 99 -2.76 -34.52 -6.75
N VAL A 100 -3.19 -33.63 -5.86
CA VAL A 100 -4.39 -32.79 -6.02
C VAL A 100 -4.03 -31.38 -6.52
N PHE A 101 -3.04 -30.74 -5.89
CA PHE A 101 -2.69 -29.35 -6.18
C PHE A 101 -1.37 -29.18 -6.95
N GLY A 102 -0.54 -30.22 -7.06
CA GLY A 102 0.81 -30.14 -7.64
C GLY A 102 1.76 -29.25 -6.82
N VAL A 103 2.94 -28.97 -7.37
CA VAL A 103 3.98 -28.13 -6.73
C VAL A 103 3.44 -26.72 -6.41
N LEU A 104 2.56 -26.19 -7.25
CA LEU A 104 1.91 -24.88 -7.07
C LEU A 104 0.98 -24.81 -5.84
N GLY A 105 0.61 -25.93 -5.23
CA GLY A 105 -0.22 -25.95 -4.02
C GLY A 105 0.45 -25.30 -2.81
N VAL A 106 1.78 -25.43 -2.67
CA VAL A 106 2.51 -24.85 -1.53
C VAL A 106 2.57 -23.30 -1.61
N PRO A 107 2.95 -22.69 -2.76
CA PRO A 107 2.78 -21.25 -2.96
C PRO A 107 1.35 -20.74 -2.71
N MET A 108 0.31 -21.47 -3.13
CA MET A 108 -1.07 -21.08 -2.86
C MET A 108 -1.39 -20.98 -1.37
N ILE A 109 -0.98 -21.97 -0.55
CA ILE A 109 -1.17 -21.92 0.91
C ILE A 109 -0.43 -20.71 1.52
N ILE A 110 0.83 -20.49 1.13
CA ILE A 110 1.63 -19.35 1.61
C ILE A 110 0.95 -18.02 1.26
N MET A 111 0.48 -17.87 0.01
CA MET A 111 -0.26 -16.68 -0.43
C MET A 111 -1.54 -16.46 0.38
N PHE A 112 -2.32 -17.50 0.69
CA PHE A 112 -3.53 -17.36 1.52
C PHE A 112 -3.24 -17.02 2.98
N VAL A 113 -2.19 -17.60 3.58
CA VAL A 113 -1.76 -17.27 4.95
C VAL A 113 -1.28 -15.82 5.04
N VAL A 114 -0.48 -15.35 4.08
CA VAL A 114 -0.04 -13.94 4.02
C VAL A 114 -1.23 -13.00 3.78
N SER A 115 -2.19 -13.40 2.94
CA SER A 115 -3.41 -12.60 2.69
C SER A 115 -4.33 -12.53 3.90
N ALA A 116 -4.46 -13.61 4.68
CA ALA A 116 -5.18 -13.61 5.96
C ALA A 116 -4.48 -12.68 6.97
N ALA A 117 -3.16 -12.83 7.17
CA ALA A 117 -2.38 -11.98 8.05
C ALA A 117 -2.51 -10.49 7.66
N TRP A 118 -2.36 -10.15 6.38
CA TRP A 118 -2.50 -8.79 5.89
C TRP A 118 -3.92 -8.24 6.06
N THR A 119 -4.97 -9.02 5.80
CA THR A 119 -6.36 -8.55 6.01
C THR A 119 -6.70 -8.31 7.49
N PHE A 120 -6.10 -9.06 8.42
CA PHE A 120 -6.19 -8.74 9.85
C PHE A 120 -5.36 -7.49 10.23
N MET A 121 -4.15 -7.31 9.69
CA MET A 121 -3.38 -6.07 9.89
C MET A 121 -4.11 -4.84 9.35
N MET A 122 -4.73 -4.96 8.18
CA MET A 122 -5.59 -3.91 7.59
C MET A 122 -6.78 -3.58 8.49
N ALA A 123 -7.36 -4.56 9.21
CA ALA A 123 -8.43 -4.30 10.18
C ALA A 123 -7.91 -3.51 11.39
N ALA A 124 -6.74 -3.86 11.93
CA ALA A 124 -6.10 -3.11 13.02
C ALA A 124 -5.79 -1.66 12.62
N ILE A 125 -5.32 -1.44 11.38
CA ILE A 125 -5.06 -0.09 10.81
C ILE A 125 -6.33 0.79 10.77
N GLN A 126 -7.53 0.22 10.65
CA GLN A 126 -8.77 1.03 10.68
C GLN A 126 -9.09 1.56 12.08
N ILE A 127 -8.66 0.86 13.14
CA ILE A 127 -8.97 1.21 14.54
C ILE A 127 -7.89 2.13 15.13
N HIS A 128 -6.62 1.85 14.81
CA HIS A 128 -5.46 2.46 15.46
C HIS A 128 -4.52 3.13 14.44
N ALA A 129 -5.07 3.85 13.47
CA ALA A 129 -4.35 4.41 12.33
C ALA A 129 -3.05 5.16 12.72
N ASP A 130 -3.14 6.21 13.55
CA ASP A 130 -1.98 7.03 13.95
C ASP A 130 -0.96 6.21 14.75
N SER A 131 -1.42 5.35 15.67
CA SER A 131 -0.55 4.46 16.45
C SER A 131 0.19 3.44 15.57
N MET A 132 -0.47 2.88 14.56
CA MET A 132 0.16 1.97 13.59
C MET A 132 1.14 2.71 12.69
N ALA A 133 0.78 3.88 12.16
CA ALA A 133 1.71 4.71 11.39
C ALA A 133 2.96 5.08 12.20
N ASN A 134 2.79 5.51 13.45
CA ASN A 134 3.90 5.82 14.35
C ASN A 134 4.74 4.59 14.70
N ALA A 135 4.13 3.42 14.94
CA ALA A 135 4.87 2.19 15.23
C ALA A 135 5.66 1.67 14.01
N ILE A 136 5.12 1.82 12.80
CA ILE A 136 5.78 1.42 11.55
C ILE A 136 6.95 2.36 11.22
N MET A 137 6.77 3.67 11.40
CA MET A 137 7.78 4.69 11.07
C MET A 137 8.68 5.07 12.26
N ASN A 138 8.52 4.40 13.40
CA ASN A 138 9.20 4.67 14.67
C ASN A 138 9.07 6.13 15.14
N THR A 139 7.89 6.75 15.03
CA THR A 139 7.64 8.16 15.44
C THR A 139 6.74 8.26 16.68
N THR A 140 6.67 7.22 17.51
CA THR A 140 5.77 7.15 18.68
C THR A 140 6.06 8.15 19.78
N GLU A 141 7.28 8.67 19.85
CA GLU A 141 7.75 9.59 20.90
C GLU A 141 7.56 11.07 20.53
N PHE A 142 7.06 11.35 19.32
CA PHE A 142 6.92 12.71 18.78
C PHE A 142 5.47 13.17 18.71
N ASP A 143 5.26 14.48 18.89
CA ASP A 143 3.98 15.19 18.74
C ASP A 143 2.82 14.49 19.49
N ASN A 144 3.09 14.03 20.72
CA ASN A 144 2.19 13.24 21.58
C ASN A 144 1.55 12.00 20.92
N GLY A 145 2.16 11.47 19.85
CA GLY A 145 1.63 10.35 19.06
C GLY A 145 0.71 10.78 17.92
N GLU A 146 0.65 12.06 17.56
CA GLU A 146 -0.12 12.61 16.44
C GLU A 146 0.79 13.16 15.31
N PHE A 147 2.08 12.81 15.26
CA PHE A 147 3.07 13.24 14.24
C PHE A 147 2.55 13.16 12.78
N TRP A 148 1.88 12.05 12.42
CA TRP A 148 1.28 11.86 11.09
C TRP A 148 -0.06 12.59 10.90
N LEU A 149 -0.75 12.93 12.00
CA LEU A 149 -2.03 13.62 12.07
C LEU A 149 -3.07 13.10 11.06
N LEU A 150 -3.24 11.77 10.96
CA LEU A 150 -3.97 11.18 9.85
C LEU A 150 -5.46 11.57 9.89
N PRO A 151 -6.14 11.69 8.73
CA PRO A 151 -7.59 11.88 8.69
C PRO A 151 -8.30 10.71 9.37
N LYS A 152 -9.21 11.02 10.31
CA LYS A 152 -9.99 10.05 11.06
C LYS A 152 -11.36 9.85 10.39
N PRO A 153 -11.62 8.69 9.76
CA PRO A 153 -12.89 8.44 9.08
C PRO A 153 -14.03 8.18 10.08
N GLU A 154 -15.28 8.25 9.62
CA GLU A 154 -16.44 8.04 10.49
C GLU A 154 -16.40 6.68 11.21
N ASN A 155 -16.78 6.67 12.49
CA ASN A 155 -16.92 5.46 13.31
C ASN A 155 -17.81 4.38 12.65
N SER A 156 -18.82 4.81 11.89
CA SER A 156 -19.71 3.97 11.07
C SER A 156 -18.92 3.14 10.04
N ILE A 157 -17.97 3.77 9.35
CA ILE A 157 -17.12 3.19 8.31
C ILE A 157 -16.03 2.33 8.95
N ILE A 158 -15.42 2.78 10.06
CA ILE A 158 -14.41 2.01 10.82
C ILE A 158 -14.99 0.65 11.23
N VAL A 159 -16.12 0.64 11.96
CA VAL A 159 -16.76 -0.60 12.44
C VAL A 159 -17.12 -1.52 11.28
N SER A 160 -17.74 -0.97 10.22
CA SER A 160 -18.11 -1.75 9.03
C SER A 160 -16.90 -2.37 8.32
N SER A 161 -15.79 -1.62 8.24
CA SER A 161 -14.55 -2.07 7.61
C SER A 161 -13.87 -3.16 8.42
N VAL A 162 -13.78 -3.02 9.74
CA VAL A 162 -13.21 -4.04 10.64
C VAL A 162 -13.98 -5.35 10.54
N VAL A 163 -15.32 -5.31 10.56
CA VAL A 163 -16.16 -6.51 10.42
C VAL A 163 -15.93 -7.20 9.07
N LEU A 164 -15.95 -6.45 7.96
CA LEU A 164 -15.76 -7.01 6.63
C LEU A 164 -14.35 -7.57 6.42
N LEU A 165 -13.30 -6.86 6.83
CA LEU A 165 -11.91 -7.32 6.77
C LEU A 165 -11.69 -8.59 7.62
N THR A 166 -12.28 -8.66 8.80
CA THR A 166 -12.24 -9.86 9.66
C THR A 166 -12.88 -11.07 8.98
N ILE A 167 -14.04 -10.88 8.33
CA ILE A 167 -14.72 -11.92 7.54
C ILE A 167 -13.84 -12.37 6.37
N PHE A 168 -13.16 -11.45 5.68
CA PHE A 168 -12.25 -11.80 4.57
C PHE A 168 -11.00 -12.54 5.05
N GLY A 169 -10.39 -12.15 6.19
CA GLY A 169 -9.26 -12.86 6.79
C GLY A 169 -9.62 -14.28 7.23
N ILE A 170 -10.80 -14.47 7.82
CA ILE A 170 -11.38 -15.80 8.11
C ILE A 170 -11.59 -16.58 6.79
N GLY A 171 -12.08 -15.92 5.74
CA GLY A 171 -12.24 -16.50 4.40
C GLY A 171 -10.93 -17.03 3.81
N TYR A 172 -9.86 -16.23 3.79
CA TYR A 172 -8.55 -16.68 3.30
C TYR A 172 -7.96 -17.81 4.16
N THR A 173 -8.15 -17.74 5.48
CA THR A 173 -7.77 -18.81 6.41
C THR A 173 -8.51 -20.12 6.10
N ALA A 174 -9.82 -20.04 5.83
CA ALA A 174 -10.64 -21.20 5.47
C ALA A 174 -10.22 -21.84 4.12
N LEU A 175 -9.75 -21.05 3.15
CA LEU A 175 -9.19 -21.59 1.90
C LEU A 175 -7.89 -22.39 2.15
N ALA A 176 -6.98 -21.86 2.98
CA ALA A 176 -5.77 -22.58 3.37
C ALA A 176 -6.08 -23.88 4.14
N VAL A 177 -6.98 -23.83 5.11
CA VAL A 177 -7.45 -25.00 5.87
C VAL A 177 -8.15 -26.04 4.96
N THR A 178 -8.92 -25.59 3.98
CA THR A 178 -9.54 -26.46 2.97
C THR A 178 -8.48 -27.23 2.17
N MET A 179 -7.43 -26.54 1.71
CA MET A 179 -6.31 -27.15 1.00
C MET A 179 -5.48 -28.11 1.85
N MET A 180 -5.30 -27.84 3.15
CA MET A 180 -4.49 -28.66 4.05
C MET A 180 -5.20 -29.93 4.52
N PHE A 181 -6.51 -29.85 4.82
CA PHE A 181 -7.23 -30.92 5.53
C PHE A 181 -8.39 -31.51 4.73
N PHE A 182 -9.21 -30.66 4.10
CA PHE A 182 -10.47 -31.10 3.47
C PHE A 182 -10.30 -31.61 2.04
N TYR A 183 -9.12 -31.45 1.43
CA TYR A 183 -8.80 -32.00 0.09
C TYR A 183 -8.94 -33.53 -0.02
N ARG A 184 -9.01 -34.25 1.10
CA ARG A 184 -9.24 -35.70 1.18
C ARG A 184 -10.71 -36.09 1.34
N ALA A 185 -11.57 -35.16 1.75
CA ALA A 185 -13.01 -35.41 1.77
C ALA A 185 -13.48 -35.45 0.32
N GLY A 186 -14.02 -36.59 -0.09
CA GLY A 186 -14.61 -36.74 -1.43
C GLY A 186 -15.61 -35.63 -1.66
N ALA A 187 -15.41 -34.84 -2.74
CA ALA A 187 -16.16 -33.62 -3.00
C ALA A 187 -17.67 -33.82 -2.69
N PRO A 188 -18.27 -33.03 -1.78
CA PRO A 188 -19.67 -33.18 -1.46
C PRO A 188 -20.47 -32.97 -2.75
N LYS A 189 -21.52 -33.78 -2.93
CA LYS A 189 -22.53 -33.43 -3.92
C LYS A 189 -23.20 -32.15 -3.44
N GLU A 190 -22.86 -31.03 -4.07
CA GLU A 190 -23.65 -29.81 -3.96
C GLU A 190 -24.98 -30.03 -4.72
N ASP A 191 -25.87 -30.85 -4.14
CA ASP A 191 -27.30 -30.91 -4.48
C ASP A 191 -28.01 -29.61 -3.97
N LEU A 192 -27.32 -28.47 -4.14
CA LEU A 192 -27.73 -27.12 -3.76
C LEU A 192 -28.07 -26.38 -5.05
N ASN A 193 -29.36 -26.41 -5.43
CA ASN A 193 -29.91 -25.65 -6.56
C ASN A 193 -29.81 -24.13 -6.31
N PHE A 194 -28.62 -23.56 -6.50
CA PHE A 194 -28.41 -22.12 -6.42
C PHE A 194 -28.92 -21.39 -7.67
N ASP A 195 -29.10 -22.10 -8.79
CA ASP A 195 -29.73 -21.58 -10.01
C ASP A 195 -31.15 -21.07 -9.72
N ASN A 196 -31.97 -21.82 -8.97
CA ASN A 196 -33.34 -21.42 -8.58
C ASN A 196 -33.38 -20.07 -7.84
N ILE A 197 -32.41 -19.80 -6.95
CA ILE A 197 -32.33 -18.54 -6.19
C ILE A 197 -32.01 -17.36 -7.12
N SER A 198 -31.31 -17.61 -8.24
CA SER A 198 -31.02 -16.58 -9.25
C SER A 198 -32.21 -16.25 -10.16
N GLU A 199 -33.16 -17.18 -10.34
CA GLU A 199 -34.36 -16.94 -11.15
C GLU A 199 -35.49 -16.27 -10.34
N GLU A 200 -35.82 -16.76 -9.14
CA GLU A 200 -36.92 -16.17 -8.33
C GLU A 200 -36.63 -14.74 -7.85
N VAL A 201 -35.37 -14.38 -7.57
CA VAL A 201 -35.02 -13.05 -7.04
C VAL A 201 -34.92 -11.99 -8.14
N VAL A 202 -34.72 -12.38 -9.40
CA VAL A 202 -34.58 -11.45 -10.54
C VAL A 202 -35.91 -11.14 -11.23
N GLU A 203 -36.97 -11.92 -10.98
CA GLU A 203 -38.28 -11.71 -11.61
C GLU A 203 -39.13 -10.57 -10.99
N LYS A 204 -38.67 -9.93 -9.90
CA LYS A 204 -39.40 -8.80 -9.27
C LYS A 204 -38.61 -7.50 -9.26
N GLN A 205 -39.21 -6.51 -9.92
CA GLN A 205 -38.79 -5.12 -10.07
C GLN A 205 -37.52 -4.88 -10.90
N ILE A 206 -37.73 -4.54 -12.18
CA ILE A 206 -37.44 -3.21 -12.76
C ILE A 206 -38.23 -3.10 -14.07
N GLU A 207 -38.89 -1.97 -14.34
CA GLU A 207 -39.34 -1.58 -15.69
C GLU A 207 -38.34 -0.57 -16.30
N PRO A 208 -37.54 -0.95 -17.32
CA PRO A 208 -36.58 -0.03 -17.94
C PRO A 208 -36.92 0.26 -19.41
N LYS A 209 -36.89 1.54 -19.79
CA LYS A 209 -36.97 1.97 -21.20
C LYS A 209 -35.57 1.94 -21.84
N GLY A 210 -35.42 1.38 -23.05
CA GLY A 210 -34.32 1.78 -23.96
C GLY A 210 -33.42 0.69 -24.57
N ASN A 211 -33.93 -0.04 -25.57
CA ASN A 211 -33.32 -0.53 -26.84
C ASN A 211 -31.85 -1.00 -26.99
N PHE A 212 -30.88 -0.73 -26.11
CA PHE A 212 -29.49 -1.22 -26.23
C PHE A 212 -29.16 -2.29 -25.18
N VAL A 213 -29.32 -1.97 -23.89
CA VAL A 213 -29.04 -2.91 -22.79
C VAL A 213 -29.89 -4.18 -22.93
N GLN A 214 -31.15 -4.04 -23.32
CA GLN A 214 -32.05 -5.17 -23.54
C GLN A 214 -31.62 -6.07 -24.71
N ARG A 215 -31.06 -5.51 -25.79
CA ARG A 215 -30.47 -6.29 -26.89
C ARG A 215 -29.22 -7.04 -26.43
N LEU A 216 -28.39 -6.41 -25.61
CA LEU A 216 -27.18 -7.04 -25.05
C LEU A 216 -27.54 -8.20 -24.11
N ILE A 217 -28.55 -8.04 -23.25
CA ILE A 217 -29.04 -9.09 -22.33
C ILE A 217 -29.64 -10.27 -23.11
N VAL A 218 -30.48 -10.01 -24.12
CA VAL A 218 -31.04 -11.08 -24.98
C VAL A 218 -29.93 -11.81 -25.72
N TRP A 219 -28.98 -11.09 -26.33
CA TRP A 219 -27.83 -11.68 -27.01
C TRP A 219 -26.95 -12.54 -26.08
N ILE A 220 -26.74 -12.12 -24.83
CA ILE A 220 -26.02 -12.91 -23.81
C ILE A 220 -26.81 -14.16 -23.40
N ARG A 221 -28.14 -14.10 -23.35
CA ARG A 221 -29.00 -15.26 -23.06
C ARG A 221 -29.02 -16.30 -24.20
N GLU A 222 -28.91 -15.86 -25.46
CA GLU A 222 -28.85 -16.73 -26.65
C GLU A 222 -27.51 -17.45 -26.85
N LEU A 223 -26.45 -17.06 -26.13
CA LEU A 223 -25.15 -17.75 -26.20
C LEU A 223 -25.22 -19.18 -25.59
N PRO A 224 -24.60 -20.19 -26.24
CA PRO A 224 -24.41 -21.52 -25.66
C PRO A 224 -23.74 -21.44 -24.28
N ALA A 225 -24.14 -22.34 -23.36
CA ALA A 225 -23.77 -22.26 -21.94
C ALA A 225 -22.24 -22.11 -21.71
N ASP A 226 -21.42 -22.95 -22.32
CA ASP A 226 -19.96 -22.89 -22.26
C ASP A 226 -19.41 -21.51 -22.65
N ILE A 227 -19.98 -20.92 -23.70
CA ILE A 227 -19.55 -19.66 -24.31
C ILE A 227 -19.98 -18.49 -23.41
N ARG A 228 -21.19 -18.57 -22.86
CA ARG A 228 -21.73 -17.64 -21.87
C ARG A 228 -20.86 -17.63 -20.61
N GLU A 229 -20.45 -18.78 -20.09
CA GLU A 229 -19.55 -18.86 -18.93
C GLU A 229 -18.16 -18.27 -19.25
N HIS A 230 -17.59 -18.54 -20.43
CA HIS A 230 -16.29 -17.99 -20.83
C HIS A 230 -16.31 -16.45 -20.93
N TYR A 231 -17.31 -15.88 -21.61
CA TYR A 231 -17.46 -14.42 -21.68
C TYR A 231 -17.80 -13.79 -20.33
N PHE A 232 -18.63 -14.42 -19.50
CA PHE A 232 -18.95 -13.93 -18.16
C PHE A 232 -17.72 -13.95 -17.24
N THR A 233 -16.90 -15.00 -17.30
CA THR A 233 -15.67 -15.08 -16.49
C THR A 233 -14.62 -14.07 -16.96
N ALA A 234 -14.54 -13.76 -18.26
CA ALA A 234 -13.69 -12.68 -18.77
C ALA A 234 -14.24 -11.28 -18.39
N ALA A 235 -15.56 -11.09 -18.38
CA ALA A 235 -16.19 -9.86 -17.89
C ALA A 235 -15.93 -9.64 -16.39
N LEU A 236 -15.91 -10.71 -15.58
CA LEU A 236 -15.51 -10.68 -14.17
C LEU A 236 -14.02 -10.37 -13.93
N ASP A 237 -13.19 -10.27 -14.97
CA ASP A 237 -11.80 -9.81 -14.86
C ASP A 237 -11.67 -8.30 -15.16
N LEU A 238 -12.64 -7.69 -15.85
CA LEU A 238 -12.63 -6.26 -16.25
C LEU A 238 -12.72 -5.27 -15.06
N PRO A 239 -13.65 -5.39 -14.08
CA PRO A 239 -13.72 -4.45 -12.96
C PRO A 239 -12.39 -4.36 -12.19
N LYS A 240 -11.73 -5.50 -11.99
CA LYS A 240 -10.42 -5.55 -11.31
C LYS A 240 -9.34 -4.78 -12.08
N LEU A 241 -9.27 -4.96 -13.40
CA LEU A 241 -8.33 -4.20 -14.23
C LEU A 241 -8.62 -2.69 -14.20
N VAL A 242 -9.91 -2.29 -14.15
CA VAL A 242 -10.30 -0.89 -13.93
C VAL A 242 -9.82 -0.38 -12.57
N PHE A 243 -10.04 -1.10 -11.46
CA PHE A 243 -9.57 -0.67 -10.14
C PHE A 243 -8.04 -0.62 -10.03
N GLN A 244 -7.32 -1.54 -10.67
CA GLN A 244 -5.86 -1.50 -10.73
C GLN A 244 -5.35 -0.29 -11.54
N THR A 245 -6.01 0.05 -12.65
CA THR A 245 -5.73 1.27 -13.42
C THR A 245 -6.06 2.55 -12.65
N LEU A 246 -7.19 2.60 -11.93
CA LEU A 246 -7.54 3.72 -11.06
C LEU A 246 -6.50 3.93 -9.96
N THR A 247 -5.94 2.86 -9.41
CA THR A 247 -4.89 2.92 -8.39
C THR A 247 -3.58 3.49 -8.94
N LEU A 248 -3.19 3.12 -10.18
CA LEU A 248 -2.06 3.76 -10.87
C LEU A 248 -2.33 5.27 -11.12
N ALA A 249 -3.55 5.65 -11.49
CA ALA A 249 -3.95 7.04 -11.64
C ALA A 249 -3.93 7.81 -10.30
N THR A 250 -4.25 7.15 -9.18
CA THR A 250 -4.09 7.71 -7.83
C THR A 250 -2.63 7.93 -7.49
N TYR A 251 -1.75 6.95 -7.74
CA TYR A 251 -0.31 7.08 -7.48
C TYR A 251 0.31 8.24 -8.29
N LEU A 252 -0.10 8.39 -9.55
CA LEU A 252 0.28 9.54 -10.39
C LEU A 252 -0.21 10.88 -9.79
N ARG A 253 -1.50 11.04 -9.47
CA ARG A 253 -2.11 12.30 -8.98
C ARG A 253 -1.82 12.67 -7.52
N LYS A 254 -1.39 11.72 -6.70
CA LYS A 254 -0.87 11.97 -5.34
C LYS A 254 0.68 12.01 -5.30
N GLY A 255 1.36 12.02 -6.46
CA GLY A 255 2.80 12.29 -6.55
C GLY A 255 3.73 11.16 -6.06
N PHE A 256 3.27 9.91 -6.06
CA PHE A 256 4.03 8.79 -5.46
C PHE A 256 5.45 8.63 -6.05
N PRO A 257 6.44 8.17 -5.25
CA PRO A 257 7.80 7.93 -5.70
C PRO A 257 7.88 7.19 -7.03
N THR A 258 8.59 7.76 -8.02
CA THR A 258 8.49 7.28 -9.41
C THR A 258 8.96 5.85 -9.62
N ALA A 259 9.80 5.31 -8.73
CA ALA A 259 10.15 3.88 -8.71
C ALA A 259 8.91 2.98 -8.49
N ILE A 260 8.04 3.35 -7.55
CA ILE A 260 6.77 2.65 -7.28
C ILE A 260 5.85 2.76 -8.50
N ILE A 261 5.74 3.94 -9.11
CA ILE A 261 4.88 4.17 -10.28
C ILE A 261 5.33 3.30 -11.47
N TYR A 262 6.62 3.27 -11.80
CA TYR A 262 7.13 2.44 -12.89
C TYR A 262 7.02 0.94 -12.59
N TYR A 263 7.32 0.51 -11.36
CA TYR A 263 7.15 -0.89 -10.95
C TYR A 263 5.69 -1.33 -11.08
N TYR A 264 4.76 -0.53 -10.56
CA TYR A 264 3.32 -0.80 -10.64
C TYR A 264 2.82 -0.80 -12.10
N SER A 265 3.27 0.15 -12.94
CA SER A 265 2.80 0.22 -14.33
C SER A 265 3.32 -0.91 -15.22
N VAL A 266 4.55 -1.40 -14.99
CA VAL A 266 5.07 -2.62 -15.63
C VAL A 266 4.26 -3.84 -15.21
N LEU A 267 4.00 -4.03 -13.90
CA LEU A 267 3.17 -5.14 -13.44
C LEU A 267 1.74 -5.05 -13.99
N LEU A 268 1.15 -3.85 -14.06
CA LEU A 268 -0.19 -3.66 -14.60
C LEU A 268 -0.24 -3.99 -16.09
N LEU A 269 0.76 -3.56 -16.88
CA LEU A 269 0.91 -3.94 -18.29
C LEU A 269 0.96 -5.48 -18.43
N CYS A 270 1.75 -6.17 -17.60
CA CYS A 270 1.75 -7.63 -17.57
C CYS A 270 0.35 -8.21 -17.26
N ASN A 271 -0.43 -7.63 -16.35
CA ASN A 271 -1.78 -8.12 -16.04
C ASN A 271 -2.76 -7.94 -17.22
N TRP A 272 -2.71 -6.79 -17.91
CA TRP A 272 -3.45 -6.56 -19.16
C TRP A 272 -3.05 -7.54 -20.28
N LEU A 273 -1.75 -7.86 -20.40
CA LEU A 273 -1.24 -8.84 -21.36
C LEU A 273 -1.71 -10.27 -21.05
N VAL A 274 -1.75 -10.69 -19.78
CA VAL A 274 -2.29 -12.01 -19.41
C VAL A 274 -3.81 -12.06 -19.61
N ALA A 275 -4.56 -10.98 -19.33
CA ALA A 275 -5.98 -10.90 -19.65
C ALA A 275 -6.25 -10.99 -21.17
N CYS A 276 -5.45 -10.27 -21.97
CA CYS A 276 -5.43 -10.37 -23.43
C CYS A 276 -5.20 -11.81 -23.90
N TYR A 277 -4.14 -12.48 -23.43
CA TYR A 277 -3.83 -13.87 -23.74
C TYR A 277 -4.94 -14.85 -23.33
N ARG A 278 -5.52 -14.66 -22.14
CA ARG A 278 -6.59 -15.49 -21.58
C ARG A 278 -7.86 -15.43 -22.44
N SER A 279 -8.26 -14.24 -22.91
CA SER A 279 -9.38 -14.09 -23.85
C SER A 279 -9.14 -14.73 -25.24
N GLN A 280 -7.88 -15.04 -25.60
CA GLN A 280 -7.57 -15.76 -26.84
C GLN A 280 -7.72 -17.29 -26.72
N ARG A 281 -7.75 -17.88 -25.52
CA ARG A 281 -7.73 -19.34 -25.34
C ARG A 281 -9.01 -19.91 -24.73
N TYR A 282 -9.63 -20.81 -25.50
CA TYR A 282 -10.83 -21.58 -25.13
C TYR A 282 -10.49 -23.04 -24.76
N VAL A 283 -9.20 -23.37 -24.67
CA VAL A 283 -8.76 -24.71 -24.26
C VAL A 283 -8.91 -24.80 -22.75
N ALA A 284 -9.71 -25.77 -22.27
CA ALA A 284 -9.79 -26.07 -20.85
C ALA A 284 -8.39 -26.44 -20.32
N ASP A 285 -7.87 -25.64 -19.40
CA ASP A 285 -6.62 -25.89 -18.68
C ASP A 285 -6.91 -26.89 -17.56
N PRO A 286 -6.59 -28.18 -17.72
CA PRO A 286 -7.12 -29.24 -16.87
C PRO A 286 -6.55 -29.20 -15.44
N ASP A 287 -5.39 -28.55 -15.28
CA ASP A 287 -4.70 -28.30 -14.02
C ASP A 287 -4.77 -26.81 -13.60
N LEU A 288 -5.56 -26.00 -14.31
CA LEU A 288 -5.81 -24.58 -14.02
C LEU A 288 -4.53 -23.74 -13.80
N ILE A 289 -3.42 -24.07 -14.45
CA ILE A 289 -2.11 -23.43 -14.21
C ILE A 289 -2.15 -21.94 -14.57
N ILE A 290 -2.71 -21.58 -15.73
CA ILE A 290 -2.80 -20.18 -16.20
C ILE A 290 -3.75 -19.38 -15.29
N ALA A 291 -4.86 -20.00 -14.86
CA ALA A 291 -5.80 -19.37 -13.94
C ALA A 291 -5.16 -19.12 -12.57
N ARG A 292 -4.45 -20.11 -12.01
CA ARG A 292 -3.74 -19.98 -10.73
C ARG A 292 -2.66 -18.90 -10.78
N LEU A 293 -1.86 -18.84 -11.84
CA LEU A 293 -0.85 -17.79 -12.01
C LEU A 293 -1.50 -16.40 -12.06
N TYR A 294 -2.56 -16.24 -12.86
CA TYR A 294 -3.30 -14.98 -13.01
C TYR A 294 -3.90 -14.51 -11.67
N TYR A 295 -4.62 -15.38 -10.94
CA TYR A 295 -5.23 -14.99 -9.67
C TYR A 295 -4.22 -14.86 -8.50
N THR A 296 -3.00 -15.41 -8.63
CA THR A 296 -1.88 -15.10 -7.74
C THR A 296 -1.38 -13.67 -7.98
N TYR A 297 -1.31 -13.26 -9.26
CA TYR A 297 -0.99 -11.89 -9.67
C TYR A 297 -2.06 -10.89 -9.21
N ASP A 298 -3.34 -11.28 -9.25
CA ASP A 298 -4.44 -10.44 -8.73
C ASP A 298 -4.32 -10.21 -7.22
N LEU A 299 -3.93 -11.25 -6.48
CA LEU A 299 -3.72 -11.19 -5.04
C LEU A 299 -2.49 -10.34 -4.68
N PHE A 300 -1.45 -10.31 -5.54
CA PHE A 300 -0.33 -9.37 -5.39
C PHE A 300 -0.80 -7.91 -5.33
N PHE A 301 -1.66 -7.47 -6.25
CA PHE A 301 -2.15 -6.08 -6.24
C PHE A 301 -3.05 -5.75 -5.04
N ALA A 302 -3.79 -6.72 -4.50
CA ALA A 302 -4.69 -6.49 -3.36
C ALA A 302 -3.98 -6.51 -1.99
N VAL A 303 -2.87 -7.24 -1.87
CA VAL A 303 -2.19 -7.54 -0.59
C VAL A 303 -0.75 -7.04 -0.56
N PHE A 304 0.02 -7.30 -1.61
CA PHE A 304 1.47 -7.06 -1.63
C PHE A 304 1.84 -5.67 -2.16
N ALA A 305 1.11 -5.12 -3.14
CA ALA A 305 1.42 -3.78 -3.66
C ALA A 305 1.36 -2.69 -2.56
N PRO A 306 0.35 -2.65 -1.66
CA PRO A 306 0.34 -1.66 -0.57
C PRO A 306 1.41 -1.94 0.49
N LEU A 307 1.76 -3.21 0.74
CA LEU A 307 2.87 -3.59 1.61
C LEU A 307 4.24 -3.14 1.05
N VAL A 308 4.45 -3.25 -0.26
CA VAL A 308 5.68 -2.77 -0.94
C VAL A 308 5.79 -1.25 -0.86
N VAL A 309 4.67 -0.52 -0.98
CA VAL A 309 4.64 0.94 -0.75
C VAL A 309 5.02 1.28 0.69
N LEU A 310 4.52 0.52 1.67
CA LEU A 310 4.82 0.74 3.09
C LEU A 310 6.30 0.47 3.40
N ILE A 311 6.84 -0.65 2.91
CA ILE A 311 8.27 -1.02 3.05
C ILE A 311 9.16 0.06 2.42
N TYR A 312 8.81 0.57 1.24
CA TYR A 312 9.57 1.66 0.60
C TYR A 312 9.69 2.88 1.53
N TYR A 313 8.61 3.33 2.17
CA TYR A 313 8.71 4.46 3.10
C TYR A 313 9.48 4.12 4.39
N VAL A 314 9.37 2.90 4.93
CA VAL A 314 10.21 2.47 6.07
C VAL A 314 11.70 2.49 5.72
N ASP A 315 12.06 2.09 4.49
CA ASP A 315 13.45 2.06 4.01
C ASP A 315 13.99 3.43 3.55
N THR A 316 13.13 4.43 3.26
CA THR A 316 13.54 5.74 2.72
C THR A 316 13.11 6.97 3.54
N PHE A 317 12.40 6.81 4.65
CA PHE A 317 11.97 7.95 5.47
C PHE A 317 13.14 8.49 6.29
N ASP A 318 13.47 9.77 6.08
CA ASP A 318 14.56 10.45 6.76
C ASP A 318 14.03 11.51 7.73
N PHE A 319 14.53 11.47 8.96
CA PHE A 319 14.20 12.39 10.04
C PHE A 319 15.34 12.37 11.07
N ASP A 320 16.06 13.49 11.21
CA ASP A 320 17.18 13.60 12.14
C ASP A 320 16.71 13.75 13.59
N ARG A 321 16.51 12.59 14.22
CA ARG A 321 16.12 12.41 15.61
C ARG A 321 17.15 12.98 16.57
N ALA A 322 18.44 12.95 16.23
CA ALA A 322 19.51 13.42 17.10
C ALA A 322 19.59 14.96 17.08
N ALA A 323 19.47 15.59 15.91
CA ALA A 323 19.32 17.04 15.80
C ALA A 323 18.03 17.53 16.46
N PHE A 324 16.90 16.84 16.26
CA PHE A 324 15.64 17.20 16.91
C PHE A 324 15.71 17.06 18.44
N GLN A 325 16.28 15.96 18.97
CA GLN A 325 16.51 15.82 20.41
C GLN A 325 17.45 16.91 20.94
N THR A 326 18.53 17.25 20.23
CA THR A 326 19.43 18.35 20.61
C THR A 326 18.69 19.69 20.64
N LYS A 327 17.75 19.93 19.72
CA LYS A 327 16.85 21.09 19.77
C LYS A 327 15.94 21.03 21.00
N MET A 328 15.34 19.89 21.32
CA MET A 328 14.50 19.72 22.52
C MET A 328 15.28 19.88 23.83
N GLU A 329 16.57 19.55 23.87
CA GLU A 329 17.44 19.74 25.04
C GLU A 329 17.92 21.20 25.21
N THR A 330 17.98 21.97 24.12
CA THR A 330 18.35 23.39 24.14
C THR A 330 17.16 24.33 24.29
N LEU A 331 15.96 23.91 23.89
CA LEU A 331 14.71 24.63 24.15
C LEU A 331 14.25 24.41 25.61
N GLY A 332 13.99 25.51 26.31
CA GLY A 332 13.55 25.47 27.71
C GLY A 332 12.15 24.90 27.88
N VAL A 333 11.91 24.23 29.02
CA VAL A 333 10.60 23.71 29.42
C VAL A 333 9.54 24.82 29.37
N GLY A 334 8.59 24.68 28.44
CA GLY A 334 7.60 25.69 28.08
C GLY A 334 7.42 25.81 26.57
N SER A 335 8.55 25.86 25.85
CA SER A 335 8.64 26.22 24.42
C SER A 335 7.56 25.57 23.54
N PHE A 336 6.93 26.39 22.70
CA PHE A 336 5.94 26.01 21.68
C PHE A 336 6.59 25.48 20.37
N ASP A 337 7.91 25.60 20.23
CA ASP A 337 8.69 25.20 19.04
C ASP A 337 9.07 23.70 19.07
N THR A 338 8.15 22.88 19.59
CA THR A 338 8.31 21.45 19.91
C THR A 338 7.70 20.48 18.90
N VAL A 339 7.16 20.98 17.79
CA VAL A 339 6.42 20.16 16.81
C VAL A 339 7.38 19.50 15.81
N ALA A 340 7.68 18.23 16.04
CA ALA A 340 8.66 17.43 15.30
C ALA A 340 8.34 17.31 13.81
N ARG A 341 7.06 17.11 13.46
CA ARG A 341 6.57 16.99 12.07
C ARG A 341 7.10 18.07 11.14
N ILE A 342 7.25 19.30 11.62
CA ILE A 342 7.65 20.47 10.82
C ILE A 342 9.06 20.32 10.23
N PHE A 343 9.96 19.63 10.95
CA PHE A 343 11.36 19.47 10.60
C PHE A 343 11.62 18.32 9.61
N GLY A 344 10.70 17.36 9.51
CA GLY A 344 10.77 16.28 8.51
C GLY A 344 10.62 16.76 7.07
N ASP A 345 10.89 15.89 6.10
CA ASP A 345 10.73 16.20 4.68
C ASP A 345 9.22 16.24 4.30
N PRO A 346 8.69 17.37 3.77
CA PRO A 346 7.27 17.52 3.51
C PRO A 346 6.80 16.71 2.29
N SER A 347 7.70 16.39 1.34
CA SER A 347 7.40 15.51 0.22
C SER A 347 7.22 14.06 0.70
N GLN A 348 8.09 13.61 1.62
CA GLN A 348 7.98 12.29 2.24
C GLN A 348 6.74 12.19 3.13
N ILE A 349 6.49 13.20 3.98
CA ILE A 349 5.32 13.23 4.86
C ILE A 349 4.01 13.22 4.05
N SER A 350 3.90 14.08 3.04
CA SER A 350 2.72 14.13 2.15
C SER A 350 2.46 12.81 1.42
N SER A 351 3.53 12.20 0.90
CA SER A 351 3.45 10.97 0.12
C SER A 351 3.14 9.75 1.01
N PHE A 352 3.70 9.68 2.22
CA PHE A 352 3.38 8.66 3.21
C PHE A 352 1.93 8.81 3.71
N CYS A 353 1.49 10.00 4.13
CA CYS A 353 0.10 10.20 4.57
C CYS A 353 -0.90 9.85 3.46
N SER A 354 -0.61 10.22 2.21
CA SER A 354 -1.42 9.83 1.04
C SER A 354 -1.44 8.31 0.82
N ALA A 355 -0.33 7.62 1.04
CA ALA A 355 -0.25 6.16 0.92
C ALA A 355 -0.94 5.41 2.07
N PHE A 356 -0.76 5.88 3.31
CA PHE A 356 -1.38 5.28 4.50
C PHE A 356 -2.91 5.52 4.49
N HIS A 357 -3.36 6.70 4.05
CA HIS A 357 -4.79 6.97 3.84
C HIS A 357 -5.40 6.08 2.74
N TYR A 358 -4.62 5.68 1.73
CA TYR A 358 -5.08 4.68 0.75
C TYR A 358 -5.23 3.27 1.38
N LEU A 359 -4.54 2.93 2.47
CA LEU A 359 -4.82 1.72 3.26
C LEU A 359 -6.16 1.83 3.98
N GLN A 360 -6.48 3.01 4.53
CA GLN A 360 -7.73 3.27 5.22
C GLN A 360 -8.97 3.11 4.31
N PHE A 361 -10.11 2.92 4.94
CA PHE A 361 -11.42 2.94 4.33
C PHE A 361 -12.10 4.27 4.67
N SER A 362 -11.84 5.31 3.88
CA SER A 362 -12.26 6.68 4.20
C SER A 362 -13.66 7.07 3.72
N ALA A 363 -14.25 6.30 2.81
CA ALA A 363 -15.62 6.52 2.33
C ALA A 363 -16.34 5.21 2.03
N GLY A 364 -17.69 5.21 2.13
CA GLY A 364 -18.51 4.03 1.82
C GLY A 364 -18.33 3.48 0.39
N SER A 365 -17.95 4.33 -0.57
CA SER A 365 -17.55 3.91 -1.92
C SER A 365 -16.28 3.05 -1.91
N THR A 366 -15.26 3.45 -1.14
CA THR A 366 -14.01 2.67 -0.95
C THR A 366 -14.29 1.34 -0.26
N LEU A 367 -15.21 1.33 0.72
CA LEU A 367 -15.66 0.11 1.37
C LEU A 367 -16.35 -0.84 0.41
N PHE A 368 -17.26 -0.33 -0.42
CA PHE A 368 -17.95 -1.14 -1.42
C PHE A 368 -16.96 -1.81 -2.40
N TYR A 369 -16.10 -1.05 -3.09
CA TYR A 369 -15.25 -1.65 -4.13
C TYR A 369 -14.10 -2.51 -3.59
N LYS A 370 -13.44 -2.11 -2.48
CA LYS A 370 -12.40 -2.94 -1.85
C LYS A 370 -12.99 -4.25 -1.31
N SER A 371 -14.22 -4.22 -0.79
CA SER A 371 -14.94 -5.43 -0.34
C SER A 371 -15.36 -6.32 -1.51
N ALA A 372 -15.91 -5.74 -2.58
CA ALA A 372 -16.28 -6.50 -3.79
C ALA A 372 -15.09 -7.23 -4.41
N LEU A 373 -13.90 -6.62 -4.40
CA LEU A 373 -12.65 -7.26 -4.85
C LEU A 373 -12.24 -8.45 -3.96
N ASN A 374 -12.36 -8.33 -2.64
CA ASN A 374 -12.07 -9.44 -1.71
C ASN A 374 -13.08 -10.59 -1.86
N ILE A 375 -14.37 -10.30 -1.97
CA ILE A 375 -15.43 -11.29 -2.23
C ILE A 375 -15.16 -12.02 -3.55
N LEU A 376 -14.84 -11.28 -4.62
CA LEU A 376 -14.55 -11.85 -5.94
C LEU A 376 -13.27 -12.71 -5.94
N SER A 377 -12.25 -12.31 -5.19
CA SER A 377 -11.02 -13.09 -4.97
C SER A 377 -11.32 -14.41 -4.25
N LEU A 378 -12.02 -14.36 -3.11
CA LEU A 378 -12.42 -15.55 -2.34
C LEU A 378 -13.30 -16.51 -3.16
N TYR A 379 -14.25 -15.99 -3.94
CA TYR A 379 -15.09 -16.78 -4.84
C TYR A 379 -14.26 -17.48 -5.93
N LYS A 380 -13.40 -16.74 -6.63
CA LYS A 380 -12.54 -17.29 -7.70
C LYS A 380 -11.61 -18.38 -7.16
N TRP A 381 -11.00 -18.16 -6.00
CA TRP A 381 -10.13 -19.15 -5.37
C TRP A 381 -10.89 -20.36 -4.81
N ARG A 382 -12.09 -20.19 -4.20
CA ARG A 382 -12.96 -21.32 -3.82
C ARG A 382 -13.29 -22.19 -5.02
N LYS A 383 -13.69 -21.59 -6.15
CA LYS A 383 -14.00 -22.33 -7.39
C LYS A 383 -12.79 -23.15 -7.86
N ILE A 384 -11.59 -22.57 -7.90
CA ILE A 384 -10.36 -23.27 -8.32
C ILE A 384 -10.03 -24.45 -7.40
N ILE A 385 -10.07 -24.25 -6.08
CA ILE A 385 -9.74 -25.32 -5.12
C ILE A 385 -10.74 -26.48 -5.26
N MET A 386 -12.04 -26.19 -5.36
CA MET A 386 -13.06 -27.22 -5.54
C MET A 386 -12.96 -27.91 -6.91
N THR A 387 -12.68 -27.19 -7.99
CA THR A 387 -12.45 -27.80 -9.32
C THR A 387 -11.19 -28.67 -9.34
N LEU A 388 -10.11 -28.31 -8.65
CA LEU A 388 -8.91 -29.18 -8.57
C LEU A 388 -9.19 -30.47 -7.78
N ILE A 389 -9.89 -30.37 -6.64
CA ILE A 389 -10.35 -31.53 -5.86
C ILE A 389 -11.27 -32.43 -6.71
N HIS A 390 -12.26 -31.84 -7.40
CA HIS A 390 -13.17 -32.55 -8.29
C HIS A 390 -12.43 -33.25 -9.45
N ASN A 391 -11.58 -32.52 -10.19
CA ASN A 391 -10.78 -33.07 -11.29
C ASN A 391 -9.88 -34.22 -10.82
N HIS A 392 -9.31 -34.15 -9.61
CA HIS A 392 -8.54 -35.25 -9.04
C HIS A 392 -9.42 -36.48 -8.77
N HIS A 393 -10.59 -36.30 -8.15
CA HIS A 393 -11.51 -37.41 -7.89
C HIS A 393 -12.04 -38.04 -9.19
N GLU A 394 -12.41 -37.25 -10.20
CA GLU A 394 -12.77 -37.75 -11.53
C GLU A 394 -11.65 -38.60 -12.12
N ARG A 395 -10.41 -38.07 -12.17
CA ARG A 395 -9.22 -38.82 -12.64
C ARG A 395 -9.02 -40.12 -11.86
N GLN A 396 -9.26 -40.15 -10.55
CA GLN A 396 -9.24 -41.40 -9.77
C GLN A 396 -10.34 -42.37 -10.20
N THR A 397 -11.59 -41.91 -10.38
CA THR A 397 -12.68 -42.80 -10.80
C THR A 397 -12.48 -43.33 -12.23
N GLU A 398 -11.93 -42.52 -13.13
CA GLU A 398 -11.48 -42.96 -14.45
C GLU A 398 -10.40 -44.04 -14.36
N ARG A 399 -9.35 -43.85 -13.56
CA ARG A 399 -8.29 -44.85 -13.35
C ARG A 399 -8.87 -46.15 -12.84
N LYS A 400 -9.77 -46.09 -11.84
CA LYS A 400 -10.46 -47.27 -11.26
C LYS A 400 -11.37 -47.96 -12.29
N ARG A 401 -12.14 -47.22 -13.08
CA ARG A 401 -12.93 -47.75 -14.22
C ARG A 401 -12.03 -48.42 -15.26
N LYS A 402 -10.97 -47.75 -15.72
CA LYS A 402 -10.02 -48.26 -16.74
C LYS A 402 -9.27 -49.50 -16.26
N ALA A 403 -8.92 -49.59 -14.97
CA ALA A 403 -8.33 -50.79 -14.37
C ALA A 403 -9.34 -51.95 -14.16
N SER A 404 -10.64 -51.66 -14.11
CA SER A 404 -11.70 -52.68 -13.93
C SER A 404 -12.14 -53.36 -15.23
N VAL A 405 -11.78 -52.80 -16.39
CA VAL A 405 -12.08 -53.36 -17.71
C VAL A 405 -10.98 -54.34 -18.12
N LYS A 406 -11.30 -55.64 -18.13
CA LYS A 406 -10.41 -56.69 -18.68
C LYS A 406 -10.16 -56.46 -20.19
N PRO A 407 -8.97 -56.81 -20.71
CA PRO A 407 -8.70 -56.71 -22.14
C PRO A 407 -9.61 -57.64 -22.95
N VAL A 408 -10.23 -57.09 -24.00
CA VAL A 408 -11.09 -57.83 -24.92
C VAL A 408 -10.24 -58.72 -25.84
N PRO A 409 -10.64 -59.97 -26.14
CA PRO A 409 -9.95 -60.81 -27.11
C PRO A 409 -9.83 -60.15 -28.50
N ARG A 410 -8.72 -60.42 -29.20
CA ARG A 410 -8.52 -59.96 -30.58
C ARG A 410 -9.27 -60.85 -31.56
N GLU A 411 -10.41 -60.37 -32.07
CA GLU A 411 -11.04 -60.90 -33.28
C GLU A 411 -11.04 -59.85 -34.41
N SER A 412 -11.06 -60.34 -35.65
CA SER A 412 -10.86 -59.64 -36.95
C SER A 412 -10.86 -58.10 -36.94
N GLN A 413 -9.68 -57.49 -36.93
CA GLN A 413 -9.50 -56.03 -36.81
C GLN A 413 -9.82 -55.21 -38.09
N THR A 414 -10.34 -55.82 -39.15
CA THR A 414 -10.49 -55.23 -40.49
C THR A 414 -11.81 -54.46 -40.72
N GLY A 415 -12.91 -54.82 -40.05
CA GLY A 415 -14.19 -54.12 -40.21
C GLY A 415 -14.24 -52.76 -39.49
N ILE A 416 -13.81 -52.74 -38.23
CA ILE A 416 -13.96 -51.59 -37.32
C ILE A 416 -13.10 -50.40 -37.79
N ILE A 417 -11.90 -50.63 -38.33
CA ILE A 417 -11.00 -49.56 -38.78
C ILE A 417 -11.64 -48.76 -39.93
N LYS A 418 -12.34 -49.40 -40.88
CA LYS A 418 -13.06 -48.70 -41.95
C LYS A 418 -14.18 -47.83 -41.40
N ALA A 419 -15.01 -48.35 -40.49
CA ALA A 419 -16.10 -47.60 -39.88
C ALA A 419 -15.61 -46.43 -39.00
N TYR A 420 -14.49 -46.60 -38.31
CA TYR A 420 -13.89 -45.53 -37.51
C TYR A 420 -13.25 -44.46 -38.39
N LEU A 421 -12.58 -44.83 -39.48
CA LEU A 421 -12.03 -43.88 -40.45
C LEU A 421 -13.12 -43.08 -41.17
N THR A 422 -14.18 -43.71 -41.67
CA THR A 422 -15.28 -42.99 -42.33
C THR A 422 -15.99 -42.04 -41.36
N LYS A 423 -16.24 -42.45 -40.11
CA LYS A 423 -16.83 -41.58 -39.09
C LYS A 423 -15.90 -40.42 -38.70
N ARG A 424 -14.57 -40.62 -38.67
CA ARG A 424 -13.58 -39.57 -38.37
C ARG A 424 -13.39 -38.59 -39.54
N LEU A 425 -13.39 -39.06 -40.78
CA LEU A 425 -13.34 -38.21 -41.98
C LEU A 425 -14.64 -37.41 -42.15
N SER A 426 -15.81 -38.04 -42.04
CA SER A 426 -17.11 -37.36 -42.08
C SER A 426 -17.27 -36.32 -40.97
N GLY A 427 -16.78 -36.61 -39.76
CA GLY A 427 -16.74 -35.65 -38.65
C GLY A 427 -15.77 -34.46 -38.83
N THR A 428 -14.87 -34.48 -39.82
CA THR A 428 -13.88 -33.42 -40.03
C THR A 428 -14.35 -32.31 -40.99
N ILE A 429 -15.41 -32.55 -41.77
CA ILE A 429 -15.93 -31.60 -42.78
C ILE A 429 -17.26 -30.96 -42.32
N SER A 430 -17.28 -30.46 -41.08
CA SER A 430 -18.47 -29.81 -40.47
C SER A 430 -18.15 -28.50 -39.73
N ARG A 431 -17.22 -27.70 -40.26
CA ARG A 431 -17.21 -26.24 -39.99
C ARG A 431 -18.30 -25.62 -40.88
N PRO A 432 -19.34 -24.99 -40.30
CA PRO A 432 -19.14 -23.64 -39.77
C PRO A 432 -19.98 -23.32 -38.50
N LYS A 433 -19.33 -23.28 -37.34
CA LYS A 433 -19.78 -22.49 -36.17
C LYS A 433 -18.68 -21.63 -35.53
N PHE A 434 -17.41 -21.99 -35.76
CA PHE A 434 -16.25 -21.31 -35.16
C PHE A 434 -15.98 -19.87 -35.68
N VAL A 435 -16.45 -19.53 -36.88
CA VAL A 435 -16.17 -18.23 -37.53
C VAL A 435 -16.98 -17.10 -36.88
N GLN A 436 -18.23 -17.36 -36.53
CA GLN A 436 -19.21 -16.35 -36.10
C GLN A 436 -18.90 -15.75 -34.71
N HIS A 437 -17.95 -16.31 -33.96
CA HIS A 437 -17.48 -15.79 -32.67
C HIS A 437 -15.97 -15.43 -32.67
N PHE A 438 -15.27 -15.61 -33.79
CA PHE A 438 -13.87 -15.22 -33.91
C PHE A 438 -13.71 -13.68 -33.86
N ILE A 439 -14.64 -12.96 -34.48
CA ILE A 439 -14.58 -11.49 -34.59
C ILE A 439 -14.74 -10.78 -33.22
N PRO A 440 -15.79 -11.03 -32.41
CA PRO A 440 -15.92 -10.40 -31.08
C PRO A 440 -14.75 -10.74 -30.14
N LYS A 441 -14.23 -11.97 -30.25
CA LYS A 441 -13.07 -12.45 -29.49
C LYS A 441 -11.78 -11.70 -29.85
N LEU A 442 -11.54 -11.47 -31.15
CA LEU A 442 -10.37 -10.70 -31.60
C LEU A 442 -10.48 -9.24 -31.12
N PHE A 443 -11.66 -8.62 -31.19
CA PHE A 443 -11.89 -7.27 -30.67
C PHE A 443 -11.67 -7.17 -29.15
N LEU A 444 -12.17 -8.12 -28.35
CA LEU A 444 -11.97 -8.13 -26.89
C LEU A 444 -10.49 -8.32 -26.49
N SER A 445 -9.78 -9.18 -27.21
CA SER A 445 -8.34 -9.38 -26.96
C SER A 445 -7.54 -8.14 -27.38
N LEU A 446 -7.86 -7.53 -28.52
CA LEU A 446 -7.22 -6.31 -28.99
C LEU A 446 -7.48 -5.12 -28.07
N SER A 447 -8.69 -4.98 -27.52
CA SER A 447 -9.00 -3.89 -26.59
C SER A 447 -8.21 -4.00 -25.28
N PHE A 448 -8.02 -5.21 -24.74
CA PHE A 448 -7.14 -5.44 -23.58
C PHE A 448 -5.67 -5.13 -23.90
N LEU A 449 -5.18 -5.50 -25.09
CA LEU A 449 -3.81 -5.17 -25.53
C LEU A 449 -3.60 -3.67 -25.64
N VAL A 450 -4.50 -2.97 -26.33
CA VAL A 450 -4.45 -1.51 -26.53
C VAL A 450 -4.58 -0.78 -25.19
N ALA A 451 -5.54 -1.16 -24.33
CA ALA A 451 -5.72 -0.54 -23.02
C ALA A 451 -4.46 -0.66 -22.14
N GLY A 452 -3.83 -1.85 -22.09
CA GLY A 452 -2.59 -2.05 -21.35
C GLY A 452 -1.44 -1.18 -21.85
N ILE A 453 -1.23 -1.14 -23.17
CA ILE A 453 -0.18 -0.31 -23.80
C ILE A 453 -0.46 1.19 -23.56
N CYS A 454 -1.70 1.65 -23.77
CA CYS A 454 -2.09 3.03 -23.54
C CYS A 454 -1.89 3.46 -22.08
N MET A 455 -2.25 2.64 -21.10
CA MET A 455 -2.01 2.97 -19.69
C MET A 455 -0.52 3.00 -19.32
N PHE A 456 0.28 2.09 -19.87
CA PHE A 456 1.73 2.10 -19.68
C PHE A 456 2.37 3.37 -20.27
N VAL A 457 2.09 3.65 -21.55
CA VAL A 457 2.60 4.85 -22.26
C VAL A 457 2.13 6.14 -21.56
N TYR A 458 0.87 6.21 -21.13
CA TYR A 458 0.36 7.34 -20.34
C TYR A 458 1.14 7.53 -19.05
N SER A 459 1.37 6.46 -18.27
CA SER A 459 2.13 6.56 -17.00
C SER A 459 3.57 7.03 -17.20
N VAL A 460 4.24 6.58 -18.26
CA VAL A 460 5.62 6.98 -18.58
C VAL A 460 5.65 8.44 -19.06
N GLY A 461 4.79 8.79 -20.01
CA GLY A 461 4.72 10.14 -20.57
C GLY A 461 4.25 11.20 -19.56
N ALA A 462 3.35 10.85 -18.63
CA ALA A 462 2.92 11.73 -17.55
C ALA A 462 4.08 12.06 -16.60
N VAL A 463 4.81 11.05 -16.12
CA VAL A 463 5.99 11.26 -15.26
C VAL A 463 7.09 12.04 -16.00
N GLN A 464 7.35 11.73 -17.27
CA GLN A 464 8.39 12.42 -18.06
C GLN A 464 8.04 13.88 -18.36
N SER A 465 6.82 14.17 -18.83
CA SER A 465 6.39 15.54 -19.12
C SER A 465 6.27 16.40 -17.86
N THR A 466 5.70 15.86 -16.78
CA THR A 466 5.64 16.56 -15.48
C THR A 466 7.04 16.88 -14.97
N LYS A 467 8.00 15.94 -14.99
CA LYS A 467 9.39 16.23 -14.57
C LYS A 467 10.06 17.26 -15.49
N ALA A 468 9.91 17.14 -16.81
CA ALA A 468 10.49 18.11 -17.75
C ALA A 468 9.93 19.54 -17.58
N LEU A 469 8.70 19.68 -17.05
CA LEU A 469 8.08 20.96 -16.74
C LEU A 469 8.46 21.47 -15.34
N CYS A 470 8.30 20.65 -14.31
CA CYS A 470 8.45 21.02 -12.91
C CYS A 470 9.90 21.09 -12.41
N ASN A 471 10.87 20.36 -13.02
CA ASN A 471 12.29 20.40 -12.61
C ASN A 471 12.96 21.79 -12.78
N LYS A 472 12.24 22.80 -13.29
CA LYS A 472 12.68 24.20 -13.35
C LYS A 472 12.50 24.94 -12.02
N TYR A 473 11.63 24.44 -11.14
CA TYR A 473 11.24 25.09 -9.89
C TYR A 473 11.77 24.26 -8.72
N ASP A 474 12.81 24.75 -8.04
CA ASP A 474 13.40 24.09 -6.87
C ASP A 474 12.41 23.97 -5.70
N LYS A 475 11.50 24.96 -5.57
CA LYS A 475 10.47 25.00 -4.51
C LYS A 475 9.38 23.94 -4.65
N CYS A 476 9.25 23.31 -5.82
CA CYS A 476 8.24 22.27 -6.05
C CYS A 476 8.79 20.89 -5.70
N VAL A 477 8.79 20.55 -4.41
CA VAL A 477 9.36 19.29 -3.91
C VAL A 477 8.50 18.05 -4.21
N LEU A 478 7.22 18.24 -4.57
CA LEU A 478 6.34 17.15 -5.01
C LEU A 478 5.36 17.63 -6.08
N ALA A 479 5.15 16.84 -7.13
CA ALA A 479 4.31 17.19 -8.28
C ALA A 479 3.27 16.10 -8.62
N SER A 480 2.14 16.55 -9.18
CA SER A 480 1.01 15.75 -9.66
C SER A 480 1.36 15.24 -11.05
N TYR A 481 1.60 13.94 -11.21
CA TYR A 481 2.06 13.38 -12.49
C TYR A 481 0.92 13.31 -13.50
N GLN A 482 0.87 14.29 -14.41
CA GLN A 482 -0.14 14.46 -15.43
C GLN A 482 0.51 14.57 -16.84
N TRP A 483 -0.30 14.47 -17.90
CA TRP A 483 0.21 14.49 -19.28
C TRP A 483 0.43 15.93 -19.75
N ASN A 484 1.55 16.51 -19.34
CA ASN A 484 1.82 17.95 -19.42
C ASN A 484 2.58 18.35 -20.71
N TYR A 485 2.45 17.59 -21.80
CA TYR A 485 3.12 17.88 -23.07
C TYR A 485 2.50 19.11 -23.76
N GLY A 486 3.18 20.25 -23.65
CA GLY A 486 2.73 21.54 -24.19
C GLY A 486 2.21 22.51 -23.12
N GLU A 487 2.09 22.05 -21.87
CA GLU A 487 1.67 22.89 -20.75
C GLU A 487 2.79 23.83 -20.27
N LYS A 488 2.36 24.95 -19.67
CA LYS A 488 3.27 26.02 -19.22
C LYS A 488 3.53 26.03 -17.72
N HIS A 489 2.53 25.65 -16.91
CA HIS A 489 2.56 25.77 -15.46
C HIS A 489 2.79 24.40 -14.81
N CYS A 490 3.65 24.32 -13.80
CA CYS A 490 3.91 23.07 -13.10
C CYS A 490 2.68 22.65 -12.29
N THR A 491 2.24 21.39 -12.43
CA THR A 491 1.18 20.78 -11.62
C THR A 491 1.72 20.39 -10.24
N CYS A 492 2.14 21.39 -9.46
CA CYS A 492 2.79 21.20 -8.16
C CYS A 492 1.79 20.78 -7.07
N LEU A 493 2.22 19.93 -6.13
CA LEU A 493 1.42 19.49 -4.98
C LEU A 493 1.93 20.03 -3.65
N VAL A 494 3.25 20.18 -3.52
CA VAL A 494 3.92 20.63 -2.29
C VAL A 494 4.90 21.73 -2.65
N PHE A 495 4.57 22.96 -2.25
CA PHE A 495 5.49 24.08 -2.23
C PHE A 495 6.28 24.04 -0.92
N ALA A 496 7.61 24.09 -1.00
CA ALA A 496 8.46 24.21 0.18
C ALA A 496 9.68 25.11 -0.10
N ASP A 497 9.76 26.26 0.57
CA ASP A 497 11.01 27.01 0.73
C ASP A 497 11.32 27.17 2.22
N ARG A 498 12.37 26.49 2.68
CA ARG A 498 12.66 26.32 4.11
C ARG A 498 14.12 26.63 4.37
N HIS A 499 14.39 27.67 5.14
CA HIS A 499 15.72 28.01 5.60
C HIS A 499 15.85 27.69 7.09
N ILE A 500 16.15 26.42 7.39
CA ILE A 500 16.03 25.86 8.75
C ILE A 500 17.13 26.38 9.69
N ALA A 501 18.28 26.81 9.15
CA ALA A 501 19.41 27.31 9.92
C ALA A 501 20.00 28.61 9.30
N PRO A 502 19.36 29.78 9.49
CA PRO A 502 19.99 31.07 9.22
C PRO A 502 21.21 31.26 10.13
N ALA A 503 22.34 31.66 9.55
CA ALA A 503 23.60 31.79 10.26
C ALA A 503 23.84 33.21 10.80
N MET A 504 23.18 34.20 10.19
CA MET A 504 23.34 35.62 10.53
C MET A 504 22.00 36.27 10.88
N TYR A 505 22.02 37.17 11.88
CA TYR A 505 20.85 37.96 12.28
C TYR A 505 20.20 38.72 11.11
N ALA A 506 20.99 39.16 10.13
CA ALA A 506 20.51 39.82 8.92
C ALA A 506 19.62 38.90 8.03
N GLU A 507 19.94 37.61 7.95
CA GLU A 507 19.17 36.62 7.17
C GLU A 507 17.81 36.34 7.81
N TRP A 508 17.72 36.46 9.14
CA TRP A 508 16.49 36.26 9.91
C TRP A 508 15.61 37.54 9.97
N THR A 509 16.21 38.73 10.04
CA THR A 509 15.45 39.99 10.00
C THR A 509 14.97 40.36 8.60
N ASN A 510 15.77 40.09 7.57
CA ASN A 510 15.46 40.37 6.17
C ASN A 510 15.64 39.10 5.30
N PRO A 511 14.77 38.09 5.46
CA PRO A 511 14.83 36.87 4.65
C PRO A 511 14.43 37.15 3.20
N VAL A 512 14.83 36.25 2.29
CA VAL A 512 14.45 36.31 0.87
C VAL A 512 12.94 36.19 0.71
N ASP A 513 12.36 37.05 -0.12
CA ASP A 513 10.94 37.03 -0.51
C ASP A 513 10.69 35.93 -1.54
N THR A 514 9.68 35.09 -1.31
CA THR A 514 9.30 33.95 -2.17
C THR A 514 7.86 34.07 -2.69
N THR A 515 7.23 35.24 -2.52
CA THR A 515 5.84 35.50 -2.94
C THR A 515 5.64 35.24 -4.44
N THR A 516 6.63 35.57 -5.27
CA THR A 516 6.61 35.31 -6.73
C THR A 516 6.67 33.83 -7.07
N ASP A 517 7.48 33.05 -6.35
CA ASP A 517 7.68 31.63 -6.61
C ASP A 517 6.43 30.84 -6.19
N LEU A 518 5.83 31.25 -5.07
CA LEU A 518 4.55 30.75 -4.59
C LEU A 518 3.43 31.07 -5.58
N ALA A 519 3.36 32.29 -6.09
CA ALA A 519 2.39 32.69 -7.10
C ALA A 519 2.52 31.84 -8.37
N GLU A 520 3.73 31.71 -8.95
CA GLU A 520 3.91 30.98 -10.21
C GLU A 520 3.56 29.48 -10.09
N LEU A 521 3.83 28.86 -8.94
CA LEU A 521 3.45 27.47 -8.65
C LEU A 521 1.97 27.31 -8.24
N ALA A 522 1.32 28.37 -7.77
CA ALA A 522 -0.11 28.36 -7.44
C ALA A 522 -1.04 28.50 -8.66
N ILE A 523 -0.57 29.08 -9.79
CA ILE A 523 -1.36 29.26 -11.04
C ILE A 523 -2.07 27.96 -11.49
N ALA A 524 -1.49 26.79 -11.22
CA ALA A 524 -2.05 25.51 -11.63
C ALA A 524 -3.21 24.99 -10.74
N GLY A 525 -3.46 25.57 -9.56
CA GLY A 525 -4.52 25.15 -8.62
C GLY A 525 -4.34 23.76 -7.97
N GLU A 526 -3.21 23.08 -8.20
CA GLU A 526 -2.95 21.71 -7.72
C GLU A 526 -2.29 21.65 -6.32
N LEU A 527 -1.85 22.79 -5.75
CA LEU A 527 -1.15 22.80 -4.45
C LEU A 527 -2.04 22.26 -3.33
N ARG A 528 -1.46 21.36 -2.53
CA ARG A 528 -2.09 20.80 -1.31
C ARG A 528 -1.30 21.11 -0.04
N ILE A 529 -0.01 21.40 -0.15
CA ILE A 529 0.81 21.83 0.97
C ILE A 529 1.63 23.06 0.56
N VAL A 530 1.62 24.07 1.42
CA VAL A 530 2.54 25.21 1.37
C VAL A 530 3.30 25.24 2.71
N GLN A 531 4.63 25.04 2.67
CA GLN A 531 5.50 25.16 3.85
C GLN A 531 6.61 26.19 3.62
N ILE A 532 6.54 27.30 4.35
CA ILE A 532 7.44 28.44 4.22
C ILE A 532 8.05 28.74 5.60
N ILE A 533 9.39 28.69 5.69
CA ILE A 533 10.12 28.84 6.96
C ILE A 533 11.35 29.75 6.75
N ASN A 534 11.47 30.85 7.50
CA ASN A 534 12.53 31.86 7.36
C ASN A 534 12.65 32.41 5.91
N ARG A 535 11.49 32.72 5.33
CA ARG A 535 11.30 33.23 3.96
C ARG A 535 10.13 34.19 3.94
N ALA A 536 10.31 35.37 3.37
CA ALA A 536 9.26 36.39 3.37
C ALA A 536 8.13 36.01 2.39
N VAL A 537 6.90 36.11 2.88
CA VAL A 537 5.67 36.20 2.10
C VAL A 537 4.75 37.20 2.82
N PRO A 538 4.98 38.52 2.62
CA PRO A 538 4.29 39.57 3.39
C PRO A 538 2.78 39.59 3.15
N GLU A 539 2.38 39.29 1.91
CA GLU A 539 1.01 39.14 1.42
C GLU A 539 0.91 37.77 0.73
N LEU A 540 -0.19 37.04 0.94
CA LEU A 540 -0.42 35.78 0.20
C LEU A 540 -0.91 36.10 -1.22
N PRO A 541 -0.32 35.50 -2.28
CA PRO A 541 -0.67 35.84 -3.66
C PRO A 541 -2.07 35.35 -4.02
N GLU A 542 -2.82 36.15 -4.78
CA GLU A 542 -4.20 35.83 -5.22
C GLU A 542 -4.27 34.53 -6.02
N GLU A 543 -3.21 34.12 -6.71
CA GLU A 543 -3.11 32.83 -7.39
C GLU A 543 -3.35 31.64 -6.44
N LEU A 544 -2.93 31.75 -5.16
CA LEU A 544 -3.10 30.71 -4.14
C LEU A 544 -4.58 30.43 -3.82
N LYS A 545 -5.47 31.41 -4.02
CA LYS A 545 -6.92 31.24 -3.86
C LYS A 545 -7.47 30.08 -4.70
N ASN A 546 -6.91 29.85 -5.89
CA ASN A 546 -7.37 28.78 -6.81
C ASN A 546 -7.02 27.36 -6.32
N CYS A 547 -6.32 27.22 -5.20
CA CYS A 547 -5.91 25.93 -4.65
C CYS A 547 -6.99 25.35 -3.71
N ASP A 548 -8.20 25.11 -4.24
CA ASP A 548 -9.39 24.59 -3.52
C ASP A 548 -9.13 23.35 -2.64
N HIS A 549 -8.07 22.62 -2.93
CA HIS A 549 -7.65 21.37 -2.31
C HIS A 549 -6.44 21.54 -1.38
N LEU A 550 -6.18 22.75 -0.86
CA LEU A 550 -5.13 22.99 0.13
C LEU A 550 -5.41 22.19 1.42
N GLU A 551 -4.58 21.18 1.68
CA GLU A 551 -4.63 20.27 2.83
C GLU A 551 -3.83 20.86 4.02
N GLN A 552 -2.72 21.58 3.79
CA GLN A 552 -1.84 22.10 4.84
C GLN A 552 -1.21 23.47 4.48
N LEU A 553 -1.19 24.40 5.44
CA LEU A 553 -0.54 25.71 5.33
C LEU A 553 0.36 25.96 6.56
N ILE A 554 1.66 26.14 6.31
CA ILE A 554 2.68 26.36 7.35
C ILE A 554 3.48 27.60 6.97
N LEU A 555 3.35 28.64 7.79
CA LEU A 555 4.03 29.93 7.66
C LEU A 555 4.78 30.22 8.96
N ALA A 556 6.12 30.06 8.97
CA ALA A 556 6.95 30.36 10.14
C ALA A 556 8.02 31.42 9.82
N TYR A 557 8.03 32.51 10.59
CA TYR A 557 8.94 33.65 10.43
C TYR A 557 8.84 34.29 9.03
N THR A 558 7.61 34.39 8.51
CA THR A 558 7.33 34.74 7.11
C THR A 558 7.12 36.22 6.83
N LYS A 559 7.19 37.08 7.85
CA LYS A 559 6.86 38.52 7.75
C LYS A 559 5.44 38.82 7.24
N THR A 560 4.54 37.83 7.25
CA THR A 560 3.16 37.96 6.75
C THR A 560 2.38 38.96 7.61
N GLU A 561 1.87 40.02 6.99
CA GLU A 561 1.24 41.14 7.70
C GLU A 561 -0.27 40.95 7.89
N GLN A 562 -0.94 40.26 6.95
CA GLN A 562 -2.38 39.99 6.97
C GLN A 562 -2.70 38.61 6.34
N LEU A 563 -3.82 38.01 6.74
CA LEU A 563 -4.44 36.88 6.02
C LEU A 563 -5.63 37.41 5.22
N PRO A 564 -5.66 37.27 3.89
CA PRO A 564 -6.81 37.68 3.08
C PRO A 564 -8.09 36.94 3.46
N GLU A 565 -9.26 37.59 3.31
CA GLU A 565 -10.56 36.99 3.67
C GLU A 565 -10.83 35.66 2.95
N TRP A 566 -10.32 35.49 1.72
CA TRP A 566 -10.47 34.26 0.94
C TRP A 566 -9.73 33.05 1.51
N VAL A 567 -8.86 33.21 2.52
CA VAL A 567 -8.30 32.07 3.27
C VAL A 567 -9.43 31.25 3.92
N SER A 568 -10.58 31.87 4.21
CA SER A 568 -11.81 31.20 4.65
C SER A 568 -12.45 30.27 3.61
N GLU A 569 -11.99 30.25 2.36
CA GLU A 569 -12.51 29.36 1.30
C GLU A 569 -11.83 27.98 1.31
N PHE A 570 -10.71 27.80 2.02
CA PHE A 570 -9.96 26.54 2.14
C PHE A 570 -10.63 25.48 3.03
N SER A 571 -11.82 25.04 2.63
CA SER A 571 -12.60 23.94 3.24
C SER A 571 -11.93 22.54 3.19
N HIS A 572 -10.71 22.44 2.64
CA HIS A 572 -9.86 21.25 2.67
C HIS A 572 -8.76 21.27 3.73
N LEU A 573 -8.56 22.39 4.43
CA LEU A 573 -7.42 22.56 5.33
C LEU A 573 -7.53 21.66 6.58
N GLU A 574 -6.50 20.86 6.79
CA GLU A 574 -6.35 19.93 7.93
C GLU A 574 -5.26 20.41 8.92
N PHE A 575 -4.28 21.19 8.45
CA PHE A 575 -3.16 21.71 9.25
C PHE A 575 -2.93 23.20 8.98
N LEU A 576 -2.96 24.03 10.03
CA LEU A 576 -2.59 25.44 9.96
C LEU A 576 -1.59 25.81 11.07
N HIS A 577 -0.40 26.28 10.67
CA HIS A 577 0.62 26.83 11.57
C HIS A 577 1.00 28.21 11.05
N ILE A 578 0.81 29.24 11.87
CA ILE A 578 1.22 30.61 11.57
C ILE A 578 2.02 31.13 12.75
N GLU A 579 3.31 31.37 12.52
CA GLU A 579 4.25 31.81 13.54
C GLU A 579 4.95 33.09 13.09
N GLY A 580 4.66 34.18 13.80
CA GLY A 580 5.23 35.50 13.57
C GLY A 580 6.62 35.65 14.20
N ASP A 581 7.08 36.89 14.31
CA ASP A 581 8.32 37.20 15.00
C ASP A 581 8.30 38.62 15.60
N TYR A 582 9.36 38.98 16.32
CA TYR A 582 9.43 40.26 17.02
C TYR A 582 9.74 41.48 16.13
N THR A 583 9.93 41.31 14.81
CA THR A 583 10.11 42.43 13.86
C THR A 583 8.79 43.12 13.50
N SER A 584 8.86 44.26 12.82
CA SER A 584 7.69 45.14 12.57
C SER A 584 6.72 44.64 11.48
N ARG A 585 7.00 43.49 10.85
CA ARG A 585 6.15 42.88 9.82
C ARG A 585 5.63 41.54 10.33
N ARG A 586 4.35 41.49 10.68
CA ARG A 586 3.68 40.36 11.34
C ARG A 586 2.17 40.56 11.36
N LEU A 587 1.43 39.51 11.68
CA LEU A 587 -0.03 39.51 11.71
C LEU A 587 -0.57 40.45 12.80
N GLN A 588 -1.23 41.54 12.36
CA GLN A 588 -1.84 42.52 13.28
C GLN A 588 -3.34 42.24 13.51
N THR A 589 -4.02 41.68 12.51
CA THR A 589 -5.46 41.40 12.52
C THR A 589 -5.74 40.07 11.83
N MET A 590 -6.89 39.47 12.13
CA MET A 590 -7.41 38.30 11.45
C MET A 590 -8.92 38.48 11.26
N SER A 591 -9.46 38.08 10.10
CA SER A 591 -10.87 38.33 9.76
C SER A 591 -11.84 37.55 10.64
N GLU A 592 -12.98 38.17 10.97
CA GLU A 592 -14.11 37.44 11.55
C GLU A 592 -14.57 36.36 10.56
N GLY A 593 -14.84 35.16 11.06
CA GLY A 593 -15.29 34.03 10.23
C GLY A 593 -14.21 33.28 9.44
N ILE A 594 -12.90 33.61 9.60
CA ILE A 594 -11.82 32.92 8.84
C ILE A 594 -11.85 31.40 8.97
N PHE A 595 -12.33 30.89 10.12
CA PHE A 595 -12.40 29.47 10.44
C PHE A 595 -13.75 28.82 10.07
N ASP A 596 -14.77 29.56 9.62
CA ASP A 596 -16.15 29.07 9.57
C ASP A 596 -16.35 27.86 8.65
N THR A 597 -15.58 27.77 7.55
CA THR A 597 -15.64 26.63 6.61
C THR A 597 -14.65 25.51 6.95
N MET A 598 -13.66 25.77 7.81
CA MET A 598 -12.49 24.92 8.10
C MET A 598 -12.82 23.72 9.00
N SER A 599 -13.97 23.09 8.77
CA SER A 599 -14.50 21.96 9.53
C SER A 599 -13.59 20.72 9.57
N LYS A 600 -12.58 20.61 8.69
CA LYS A 600 -11.59 19.52 8.67
C LYS A 600 -10.32 19.82 9.48
N LEU A 601 -10.13 21.06 9.95
CA LEU A 601 -8.90 21.48 10.61
C LEU A 601 -8.66 20.66 11.88
N ALA A 602 -7.53 19.94 11.89
CA ALA A 602 -7.13 19.03 12.95
C ALA A 602 -5.99 19.60 13.81
N PHE A 603 -5.22 20.55 13.28
CA PHE A 603 -4.13 21.23 13.97
C PHE A 603 -4.19 22.73 13.68
N LEU A 604 -4.16 23.53 14.74
CA LEU A 604 -4.07 24.99 14.69
C LEU A 604 -2.98 25.47 15.65
N HIS A 605 -1.95 26.14 15.13
CA HIS A 605 -0.92 26.81 15.92
C HIS A 605 -0.79 28.27 15.49
N LEU A 606 -0.98 29.18 16.44
CA LEU A 606 -0.72 30.61 16.29
C LEU A 606 0.33 31.01 17.33
N GLY A 607 1.53 31.36 16.87
CA GLY A 607 2.68 31.70 17.71
C GLY A 607 3.28 33.08 17.41
N VAL A 608 3.69 33.83 18.44
CA VAL A 608 4.43 35.10 18.33
C VAL A 608 3.67 36.16 17.51
N HIS A 609 2.45 36.48 17.96
CA HIS A 609 1.61 37.56 17.41
C HIS A 609 1.33 38.63 18.47
N PRO A 610 2.35 39.39 18.92
CA PRO A 610 2.22 40.30 20.07
C PRO A 610 1.29 41.50 19.83
N ASP A 611 0.97 41.83 18.57
CA ASP A 611 0.07 42.95 18.22
C ASP A 611 -1.39 42.50 18.01
N LEU A 612 -1.67 41.19 17.95
CA LEU A 612 -3.01 40.67 17.65
C LEU A 612 -3.93 40.77 18.89
N GLU A 613 -4.86 41.73 18.87
CA GLU A 613 -5.72 42.02 20.04
C GLU A 613 -6.88 41.05 20.26
N GLN A 614 -7.33 40.34 19.21
CA GLN A 614 -8.52 39.49 19.21
C GLN A 614 -8.32 38.26 18.30
N LEU A 615 -9.01 37.16 18.63
CA LEU A 615 -9.10 35.95 17.81
C LEU A 615 -10.57 35.69 17.40
N PRO A 616 -10.84 35.25 16.16
CA PRO A 616 -12.18 34.90 15.72
C PRO A 616 -12.68 33.59 16.35
N SER A 617 -13.96 33.29 16.18
CA SER A 617 -14.61 32.10 16.75
C SER A 617 -13.97 30.79 16.29
N LEU A 618 -13.82 29.84 17.20
CA LEU A 618 -13.35 28.48 16.93
C LEU A 618 -14.49 27.46 16.80
N SER A 619 -15.76 27.91 16.84
CA SER A 619 -16.95 27.04 16.97
C SER A 619 -17.26 26.13 15.77
N SER A 620 -16.64 26.39 14.62
CA SER A 620 -16.65 25.54 13.43
C SER A 620 -15.69 24.35 13.51
N LEU A 621 -14.62 24.44 14.32
CA LEU A 621 -13.43 23.58 14.29
C LEU A 621 -13.64 22.24 15.02
N LYS A 622 -14.67 21.50 14.62
CA LYS A 622 -15.18 20.31 15.31
C LYS A 622 -14.24 19.11 15.34
N ASN A 623 -13.29 19.06 14.41
CA ASN A 623 -12.27 18.00 14.28
C ASN A 623 -10.89 18.41 14.83
N LEU A 624 -10.77 19.58 15.47
CA LEU A 624 -9.50 20.08 15.99
C LEU A 624 -8.99 19.17 17.12
N ARG A 625 -7.79 18.62 16.94
CA ARG A 625 -7.08 17.79 17.93
C ARG A 625 -6.09 18.63 18.74
N TYR A 626 -5.28 19.42 18.04
CA TYR A 626 -4.22 20.24 18.61
C TYR A 626 -4.52 21.72 18.44
N LEU A 627 -4.48 22.47 19.54
CA LEU A 627 -4.55 23.93 19.57
C LEU A 627 -3.37 24.50 20.36
N ALA A 628 -2.54 25.31 19.72
CA ALA A 628 -1.49 26.08 20.37
C ALA A 628 -1.67 27.58 20.13
N LEU A 629 -1.69 28.34 21.21
CA LEU A 629 -1.69 29.80 21.23
C LEU A 629 -0.51 30.23 22.11
N ALA A 630 0.51 30.83 21.50
CA ALA A 630 1.76 31.16 22.19
C ALA A 630 2.22 32.58 21.89
N VAL A 631 2.63 33.34 22.92
CA VAL A 631 3.16 34.71 22.80
C VAL A 631 2.17 35.63 22.06
N MET A 632 1.09 35.97 22.77
CA MET A 632 -0.01 36.80 22.25
C MET A 632 -0.19 38.05 23.13
N ASP A 633 0.86 38.86 23.23
CA ASP A 633 1.03 39.94 24.22
C ASP A 633 -0.14 40.94 24.30
N SER A 634 -0.83 41.19 23.17
CA SER A 634 -1.96 42.11 23.11
C SER A 634 -3.35 41.48 23.17
N LEU A 635 -3.45 40.14 23.12
CA LEU A 635 -4.72 39.42 23.07
C LEU A 635 -5.56 39.65 24.34
N LYS A 636 -6.74 40.25 24.17
CA LYS A 636 -7.59 40.73 25.28
C LYS A 636 -8.35 39.60 25.96
N GLU A 637 -8.86 38.66 25.17
CA GLU A 637 -9.67 37.52 25.61
C GLU A 637 -9.48 36.32 24.68
N LEU A 638 -9.81 35.13 25.16
CA LEU A 638 -9.82 33.91 24.35
C LEU A 638 -11.23 33.65 23.80
N PRO A 639 -11.36 33.18 22.54
CA PRO A 639 -12.64 32.80 21.98
C PRO A 639 -13.20 31.55 22.69
N SER A 640 -14.51 31.34 22.60
CA SER A 640 -15.17 30.18 23.19
C SER A 640 -14.60 28.86 22.67
N PHE A 641 -14.37 27.90 23.58
CA PHE A 641 -13.98 26.53 23.25
C PHE A 641 -15.19 25.63 22.92
N GLU A 642 -16.41 26.18 22.89
CA GLU A 642 -17.55 25.49 22.27
C GLU A 642 -17.20 25.09 20.84
N GLY A 643 -17.50 23.84 20.48
CA GLY A 643 -17.11 23.26 19.19
C GLY A 643 -15.84 22.40 19.22
N LEU A 644 -14.87 22.67 20.11
CA LEU A 644 -13.58 21.96 20.21
C LEU A 644 -13.66 20.56 20.83
N SER A 645 -14.70 19.81 20.49
CA SER A 645 -15.13 18.66 21.27
C SER A 645 -14.24 17.42 21.14
N ASP A 646 -13.35 17.37 20.15
CA ASP A 646 -12.43 16.25 19.91
C ASP A 646 -10.95 16.61 20.21
N ALA A 647 -10.71 17.79 20.79
CA ALA A 647 -9.39 18.27 21.17
C ALA A 647 -8.73 17.38 22.23
N THR A 648 -7.44 17.13 22.03
CA THR A 648 -6.55 16.37 22.92
C THR A 648 -5.51 17.26 23.59
N ASP A 649 -4.96 18.21 22.83
CA ASP A 649 -3.76 18.97 23.18
C ASP A 649 -4.06 20.47 23.10
N LEU A 650 -3.81 21.19 24.21
CA LEU A 650 -4.06 22.62 24.34
C LEU A 650 -2.87 23.31 25.02
N HIS A 651 -2.15 24.11 24.24
CA HIS A 651 -0.98 24.86 24.68
C HIS A 651 -1.33 26.35 24.72
N ILE A 652 -1.22 26.98 25.88
CA ILE A 652 -1.53 28.40 26.11
C ILE A 652 -0.38 29.05 26.89
N GLU A 653 0.67 29.46 26.19
CA GLU A 653 1.87 30.05 26.80
C GLU A 653 1.96 31.55 26.51
N HIS A 654 2.21 32.36 27.56
CA HIS A 654 2.45 33.80 27.44
C HIS A 654 1.29 34.60 26.79
N LEU A 655 0.13 34.60 27.46
CA LEU A 655 -1.02 35.45 27.15
C LEU A 655 -1.24 36.47 28.30
N PRO A 656 -0.35 37.47 28.48
CA PRO A 656 -0.30 38.30 29.70
C PRO A 656 -1.52 39.21 29.94
N ARG A 657 -2.35 39.46 28.91
CA ARG A 657 -3.59 40.26 29.04
C ARG A 657 -4.86 39.41 29.25
N VAL A 658 -4.82 38.10 29.00
CA VAL A 658 -5.99 37.23 29.14
C VAL A 658 -6.18 36.83 30.61
N ALA A 659 -7.04 37.59 31.30
CA ALA A 659 -7.30 37.42 32.73
C ALA A 659 -8.16 36.18 33.09
N THR A 660 -8.84 35.56 32.11
CA THR A 660 -9.73 34.41 32.33
C THR A 660 -9.69 33.43 31.16
N LEU A 661 -9.59 32.14 31.47
CA LEU A 661 -9.78 31.06 30.49
C LEU A 661 -11.28 30.85 30.19
N PRO A 662 -11.65 30.49 28.95
CA PRO A 662 -13.00 30.05 28.60
C PRO A 662 -13.42 28.76 29.32
N SER A 663 -14.70 28.41 29.25
CA SER A 663 -15.18 27.14 29.80
C SER A 663 -14.50 25.95 29.11
N VAL A 664 -13.81 25.14 29.90
CA VAL A 664 -13.16 23.89 29.45
C VAL A 664 -14.12 22.70 29.35
N GLN A 665 -15.37 22.84 29.79
CA GLN A 665 -16.38 21.77 29.76
C GLN A 665 -16.68 21.15 28.37
N PRO A 666 -16.53 21.86 27.21
CA PRO A 666 -16.71 21.24 25.89
C PRO A 666 -15.63 20.19 25.53
N LEU A 667 -14.49 20.19 26.22
CA LEU A 667 -13.32 19.37 25.92
C LEU A 667 -13.49 17.97 26.52
N LYS A 668 -13.56 16.92 25.69
CA LYS A 668 -13.95 15.56 26.12
C LYS A 668 -12.84 14.71 26.77
N ARG A 669 -11.60 15.18 26.83
CA ARG A 669 -10.42 14.34 27.17
C ARG A 669 -9.55 14.97 28.27
N PRO A 670 -8.85 14.15 29.10
CA PRO A 670 -7.87 14.65 30.05
C PRO A 670 -6.74 15.36 29.29
N MET A 671 -6.35 16.54 29.76
CA MET A 671 -5.62 17.53 28.97
C MET A 671 -4.31 17.95 29.66
N PHE A 672 -3.22 18.02 28.88
CA PHE A 672 -1.95 18.60 29.31
C PHE A 672 -1.95 20.13 29.11
N ALA A 673 -2.78 20.83 29.88
CA ALA A 673 -2.89 22.30 29.80
C ALA A 673 -1.67 22.98 30.45
N ASN A 674 -0.64 23.28 29.65
CA ASN A 674 0.52 24.06 30.10
C ASN A 674 0.21 25.56 30.06
N TYR A 675 -0.65 26.03 30.98
CA TYR A 675 -1.00 27.45 31.09
C TYR A 675 0.05 28.23 31.89
N ARG A 676 0.60 29.30 31.29
CA ARG A 676 1.64 30.14 31.90
C ARG A 676 1.31 31.64 31.86
N GLY A 677 0.23 32.02 32.54
CA GLY A 677 -0.05 33.38 33.00
C GLY A 677 0.11 33.52 34.51
N GLU A 678 0.19 34.75 35.03
CA GLU A 678 0.01 34.98 36.48
C GLU A 678 -1.43 34.66 36.84
N ILE A 679 -1.66 33.56 37.58
CA ILE A 679 -3.01 33.17 38.03
C ILE A 679 -3.55 34.28 38.95
N PRO A 680 -4.62 35.01 38.58
CA PRO A 680 -5.27 35.94 39.49
C PRO A 680 -5.84 35.15 40.67
N SER A 681 -5.67 35.64 41.89
CA SER A 681 -5.81 34.88 43.14
C SER A 681 -7.24 34.43 43.52
N ASN A 682 -8.16 34.36 42.56
CA ASN A 682 -9.58 34.03 42.71
C ASN A 682 -9.99 32.72 41.98
N MET A 683 -9.10 32.06 41.24
CA MET A 683 -9.43 30.78 40.58
C MET A 683 -9.32 29.57 41.50
N HIS A 684 -10.45 29.23 42.15
CA HIS A 684 -10.76 27.88 42.60
C HIS A 684 -12.01 27.38 41.85
N GLY A 685 -11.87 26.30 41.08
CA GLY A 685 -12.93 25.67 40.29
C GLY A 685 -12.42 24.40 39.63
#